data_AF-A0A9W8J501-F1
#
_entry.id   AF-A0A9W8J501-F1
#
_cell.length_a   1.000
_cell.length_b   1.000
_cell.length_c   1.000
_cell.angle_alpha   90.00
_cell.angle_beta   90.00
_cell.angle_gamma   90.00
#
_symmetry.space_group_name_H-M   'P 1'
#
loop_
_entity.id
_entity.type
_entity.pdbx_description
1 polymer ?
#
loop_
_entity_poly.entity_id
_entity_poly.type
_entity_poly.pdbx_seq_one_letter_code
_entity_poly.pdbx_strand_id
1 'polypeptide(L)'
;MAYTRGSKDDYDLWGRVSGDSKKWSWDALQPWIFKNEKWTLPVGGRDPTGQYDPRYHGKTGPIRVALPWSSPDEFDRNFTRNAKVQQEFDEILDGNTGKPVGLTWMQYTIGGGERSSAATGYVSARARARPNFSIVVNARVRRVLPTAAKAGGRLDIRTVEIGSLLSNTVLNVTARKEVVLSGGTFETPHILLNSGIGDKVHLDSVGVKTIHHLPDVGKGLSDHVSLFTTFSMNANATPVDTVAALAQWEANRTGPMSEVYVVARRFLWSRIPGNSSLWTKYQDPASGPNTPHIEIDFGAPGPTLIAVIALTTPKSRGSIKLASSNPFDPPLIDIGYLSDPFDLEALSEGIRLTKRWFSGPVWDGVITGYSGPDPDNTTMPRSEYESAVRDLAGVFGHPVGTAAMSRRGNGAGGVVDTSHVCHSWRTFVLHSPWLWSDIYVNSGSKSPMLDFILNNAGTEGPLQVFCNLDSDKDAHNPPIAALMSRTSQLKSITLQSRSLGWIGDVLRLATGRADKLESFKVISGMGSDENEDWGDVLIPTIDTAFPGGTPNLRKLELRGCSVPLSFLQSTQLTHLIMEPAPVLYYPSRHDLTFGISGPLSSLIGILRSLPLLRKLHLRFPIEASDAMDFSSPLRKLQDVVLLSKLESLDLSGSLSVMCAVLGNLRVVPGKLGHIGLAFTIPNDVDTGTGVGQFCEAWKGCHSAVSIGDWVVAERLEVFPTWIPATRHENPNFNGLGYLFQWWDRRGLKSVPPSQDLALPPPQ
;
A
#
# COMPACT_ATOMS: atom_id res chain seq x y z
N MET A 1 17.08 -7.28 1.09
CA MET A 1 18.06 -7.85 0.14
C MET A 1 18.63 -9.18 0.67
N ALA A 2 17.94 -9.84 1.60
CA ALA A 2 18.39 -11.10 2.17
C ALA A 2 18.56 -12.16 1.07
N TYR A 3 19.55 -13.03 1.26
CA TYR A 3 19.82 -14.20 0.44
C TYR A 3 19.50 -15.43 1.28
N THR A 4 18.29 -15.96 1.12
CA THR A 4 17.79 -17.13 1.84
C THR A 4 17.22 -18.13 0.84
N ARG A 5 17.55 -19.41 1.00
CA ARG A 5 17.13 -20.50 0.09
C ARG A 5 15.92 -21.27 0.60
N GLY A 6 15.64 -21.23 1.90
CA GLY A 6 14.66 -22.13 2.54
C GLY A 6 15.24 -23.50 2.86
N SER A 7 14.40 -24.45 3.25
CA SER A 7 14.83 -25.79 3.65
C SER A 7 14.90 -26.74 2.46
N LYS A 8 15.73 -27.80 2.57
CA LYS A 8 15.74 -28.86 1.57
C LYS A 8 14.37 -29.53 1.39
N ASP A 9 13.58 -29.57 2.46
CA ASP A 9 12.29 -30.25 2.50
C ASP A 9 11.24 -29.52 1.64
N ASP A 10 11.36 -28.20 1.45
CA ASP A 10 10.50 -27.38 0.58
C ASP A 10 10.68 -27.75 -0.90
N TYR A 11 11.93 -27.88 -1.34
CA TYR A 11 12.27 -28.33 -2.70
C TYR A 11 11.93 -29.81 -2.91
N ASP A 12 12.22 -30.66 -1.92
CA ASP A 12 11.82 -32.06 -1.97
C ASP A 12 10.27 -32.18 -2.04
N LEU A 13 9.51 -31.28 -1.41
CA LEU A 13 8.05 -31.17 -1.55
C LEU A 13 7.65 -30.75 -2.96
N TRP A 14 8.31 -29.77 -3.60
CA TRP A 14 8.06 -29.45 -5.02
C TRP A 14 8.32 -30.66 -5.91
N GLY A 15 9.39 -31.40 -5.65
CA GLY A 15 9.72 -32.66 -6.33
C GLY A 15 8.62 -33.72 -6.20
N ARG A 16 7.97 -33.82 -5.03
CA ARG A 16 6.83 -34.73 -4.79
C ARG A 16 5.55 -34.24 -5.48
N VAL A 17 5.14 -33.00 -5.25
CA VAL A 17 3.87 -32.42 -5.74
C VAL A 17 3.83 -32.33 -7.28
N SER A 18 4.96 -31.99 -7.89
CA SER A 18 5.09 -31.93 -9.36
C SER A 18 5.27 -33.31 -10.02
N GLY A 19 5.65 -34.32 -9.25
CA GLY A 19 6.04 -35.64 -9.76
C GLY A 19 7.39 -35.69 -10.48
N ASP A 20 8.22 -34.63 -10.38
CA ASP A 20 9.47 -34.48 -11.11
C ASP A 20 10.63 -34.07 -10.19
N SER A 21 10.86 -34.92 -9.17
CA SER A 21 11.96 -34.76 -8.22
C SER A 21 13.35 -34.73 -8.88
N LYS A 22 13.49 -35.21 -10.12
CA LYS A 22 14.74 -35.15 -10.90
C LYS A 22 15.09 -33.74 -11.38
N LYS A 23 14.16 -32.79 -11.31
CA LYS A 23 14.39 -31.36 -11.60
C LYS A 23 14.25 -30.46 -10.38
N TRP A 24 13.33 -30.79 -9.47
CA TRP A 24 12.86 -29.84 -8.45
C TRP A 24 13.20 -30.20 -7.00
N SER A 25 13.82 -31.36 -6.72
CA SER A 25 14.36 -31.64 -5.39
C SER A 25 15.53 -30.71 -5.02
N TRP A 26 15.92 -30.70 -3.74
CA TRP A 26 17.07 -29.92 -3.28
C TRP A 26 18.34 -30.24 -4.08
N ASP A 27 18.69 -31.52 -4.19
CA ASP A 27 19.90 -31.99 -4.89
C ASP A 27 19.88 -31.68 -6.39
N ALA A 28 18.71 -31.71 -7.03
CA ALA A 28 18.55 -31.35 -8.44
C ALA A 28 18.77 -29.84 -8.70
N LEU A 29 18.51 -29.00 -7.69
CA LEU A 29 18.60 -27.54 -7.79
C LEU A 29 19.93 -26.96 -7.28
N GLN A 30 20.68 -27.66 -6.42
CA GLN A 30 22.02 -27.22 -5.96
C GLN A 30 22.95 -26.76 -7.11
N PRO A 31 23.09 -27.47 -8.25
CA PRO A 31 23.94 -27.03 -9.36
C PRO A 31 23.49 -25.71 -10.00
N TRP A 32 22.20 -25.39 -9.94
CA TRP A 32 21.63 -24.14 -10.47
C TRP A 32 21.79 -22.99 -9.47
N ILE A 33 21.65 -23.26 -8.18
CA ILE A 33 21.93 -22.32 -7.09
C ILE A 33 23.39 -21.86 -7.16
N PHE A 34 24.36 -22.79 -7.26
CA PHE A 34 25.79 -22.47 -7.39
C PHE A 34 26.14 -21.75 -8.71
N LYS A 35 25.30 -21.89 -9.75
CA LYS A 35 25.47 -21.24 -11.07
C LYS A 35 24.85 -19.84 -11.12
N ASN A 36 23.86 -19.56 -10.29
CA ASN A 36 23.33 -18.21 -10.04
C ASN A 36 24.29 -17.38 -9.19
N GLU A 37 24.89 -18.01 -8.18
CA GLU A 37 25.66 -17.34 -7.14
C GLU A 37 27.15 -17.16 -7.44
N LYS A 38 27.66 -15.99 -7.05
CA LYS A 38 29.07 -15.76 -6.75
C LYS A 38 29.20 -15.15 -5.37
N TRP A 39 29.71 -15.93 -4.43
CA TRP A 39 30.19 -15.45 -3.15
C TRP A 39 31.28 -14.40 -3.35
N THR A 40 31.21 -13.33 -2.57
CA THR A 40 32.17 -12.23 -2.52
C THR A 40 32.44 -11.87 -1.07
N LEU A 41 33.68 -11.49 -0.77
CA LEU A 41 34.03 -10.97 0.56
C LEU A 41 33.26 -9.66 0.82
N PRO A 42 32.90 -9.35 2.08
CA PRO A 42 32.42 -8.03 2.46
C PRO A 42 33.41 -6.94 2.03
N VAL A 43 32.90 -5.75 1.73
CA VAL A 43 33.73 -4.55 1.52
C VAL A 43 34.48 -4.19 2.82
N GLY A 44 35.49 -3.32 2.73
CA GLY A 44 36.35 -2.98 3.87
C GLY A 44 37.34 -4.08 4.29
N GLY A 45 37.26 -5.29 3.73
CA GLY A 45 38.30 -6.32 3.85
C GLY A 45 38.31 -7.10 5.16
N ARG A 46 37.21 -7.08 5.94
CA ARG A 46 37.10 -7.91 7.15
C ARG A 46 37.08 -9.41 6.83
N ASP A 47 37.47 -10.22 7.80
CA ASP A 47 37.37 -11.68 7.71
C ASP A 47 35.91 -12.16 7.98
N PRO A 48 35.30 -12.96 7.07
CA PRO A 48 34.02 -13.64 7.29
C PRO A 48 34.16 -15.08 7.82
N THR A 49 35.36 -15.55 8.19
CA THR A 49 35.58 -16.91 8.70
C THR A 49 34.71 -17.21 9.92
N GLY A 50 34.05 -18.37 9.93
CA GLY A 50 33.11 -18.77 10.98
C GLY A 50 31.72 -18.13 10.88
N GLN A 51 31.39 -17.43 9.78
CA GLN A 51 30.08 -16.77 9.58
C GLN A 51 29.24 -17.36 8.42
N TYR A 52 29.75 -18.36 7.71
CA TYR A 52 29.12 -19.05 6.58
C TYR A 52 29.87 -20.37 6.29
N ASP A 53 29.32 -21.24 5.44
CA ASP A 53 30.00 -22.47 5.00
C ASP A 53 30.46 -22.40 3.52
N PRO A 54 31.77 -22.19 3.24
CA PRO A 54 32.31 -22.07 1.88
C PRO A 54 32.08 -23.27 0.93
N ARG A 55 31.54 -24.39 1.43
CA ARG A 55 31.14 -25.58 0.65
C ARG A 55 29.78 -25.41 -0.03
N TYR A 56 28.90 -24.58 0.53
CA TYR A 56 27.52 -24.38 0.06
C TYR A 56 27.33 -23.13 -0.81
N HIS A 57 28.42 -22.49 -1.28
CA HIS A 57 28.31 -21.27 -2.09
C HIS A 57 28.96 -21.36 -3.46
N GLY A 58 28.22 -20.90 -4.47
CA GLY A 58 28.70 -20.65 -5.83
C GLY A 58 29.78 -19.56 -5.84
N LYS A 59 30.75 -19.66 -6.75
CA LYS A 59 31.93 -18.76 -6.79
C LYS A 59 32.10 -18.06 -8.15
N THR A 60 31.21 -18.34 -9.09
CA THR A 60 31.36 -18.01 -10.52
C THR A 60 30.09 -17.46 -11.19
N GLY A 61 28.94 -17.47 -10.50
CA GLY A 61 27.68 -16.97 -11.01
C GLY A 61 27.61 -15.43 -11.16
N PRO A 62 26.53 -14.91 -11.77
CA PRO A 62 26.35 -13.48 -12.01
C PRO A 62 25.82 -12.69 -10.81
N ILE A 63 25.11 -13.31 -9.86
CA ILE A 63 24.59 -12.63 -8.66
C ILE A 63 25.62 -12.69 -7.55
N ARG A 64 26.07 -11.51 -7.09
CA ARG A 64 27.01 -11.42 -5.97
C ARG A 64 26.26 -11.58 -4.66
N VAL A 65 26.82 -12.40 -3.77
CA VAL A 65 26.35 -12.60 -2.40
C VAL A 65 27.51 -12.28 -1.46
N ALA A 66 27.20 -11.60 -0.36
CA ALA A 66 28.16 -11.24 0.67
C ALA A 66 27.49 -11.22 2.06
N LEU A 67 28.31 -11.33 3.10
CA LEU A 67 27.93 -10.98 4.47
C LEU A 67 27.99 -9.45 4.66
N PRO A 68 27.30 -8.90 5.69
CA PRO A 68 27.29 -7.47 5.98
C PRO A 68 28.67 -6.89 6.28
N TRP A 69 28.80 -5.57 6.13
CA TRP A 69 30.03 -4.80 6.23
C TRP A 69 30.53 -4.65 7.68
N SER A 70 29.66 -4.27 8.63
CA SER A 70 30.12 -3.79 9.96
C SER A 70 30.15 -4.84 11.10
N SER A 71 30.01 -6.13 10.80
CA SER A 71 29.98 -7.22 11.81
C SER A 71 31.32 -7.95 12.04
N PRO A 72 31.54 -8.54 13.24
CA PRO A 72 30.65 -8.58 14.39
C PRO A 72 30.87 -7.39 15.35
N ASP A 73 29.79 -6.70 15.73
CA ASP A 73 29.80 -5.75 16.86
C ASP A 73 29.41 -6.45 18.19
N GLU A 74 29.24 -5.67 19.26
CA GLU A 74 28.89 -6.22 20.58
C GLU A 74 27.43 -6.69 20.65
N PHE A 75 26.54 -6.08 19.87
CA PHE A 75 25.14 -6.48 19.77
C PHE A 75 25.02 -7.81 19.02
N ASP A 76 25.72 -7.98 17.89
CA ASP A 76 25.85 -9.26 17.18
C ASP A 76 26.36 -10.39 18.10
N ARG A 77 27.37 -10.08 18.94
CA ARG A 77 27.95 -11.02 19.91
C ARG A 77 26.95 -11.43 21.00
N ASN A 78 26.02 -10.57 21.37
CA ASN A 78 24.95 -10.93 22.32
C ASN A 78 24.03 -12.01 21.77
N PHE A 79 23.75 -12.08 20.46
CA PHE A 79 22.98 -13.20 19.90
C PHE A 79 23.70 -14.55 20.10
N THR A 80 25.00 -14.61 19.78
CA THR A 80 25.86 -15.78 19.99
C THR A 80 25.95 -16.19 21.47
N ARG A 81 26.02 -15.23 22.39
CA ARG A 81 26.02 -15.50 23.84
C ARG A 81 24.65 -16.02 24.30
N ASN A 82 23.56 -15.40 23.87
CA ASN A 82 22.19 -15.73 24.26
C ASN A 82 21.82 -17.17 23.83
N ALA A 83 22.12 -17.53 22.59
CA ALA A 83 21.97 -18.90 22.06
C ALA A 83 22.63 -19.95 22.99
N LYS A 84 23.90 -19.70 23.38
CA LYS A 84 24.70 -20.61 24.23
C LYS A 84 24.20 -20.72 25.67
N VAL A 85 23.56 -19.67 26.19
CA VAL A 85 22.99 -19.66 27.54
C VAL A 85 21.59 -20.29 27.56
N GLN A 86 20.74 -19.99 26.59
CA GLN A 86 19.35 -20.47 26.59
C GLN A 86 19.18 -21.91 26.10
N GLN A 87 20.01 -22.37 25.15
CA GLN A 87 19.98 -23.72 24.57
C GLN A 87 18.69 -24.12 23.82
N GLU A 88 17.60 -23.35 23.89
CA GLU A 88 16.42 -23.47 23.01
C GLU A 88 16.75 -23.10 21.54
N PHE A 89 17.78 -22.28 21.33
CA PHE A 89 18.05 -21.62 20.05
C PHE A 89 19.50 -21.90 19.58
N ASP A 90 19.70 -22.99 18.83
CA ASP A 90 21.03 -23.35 18.28
C ASP A 90 21.61 -22.24 17.38
N GLU A 91 22.91 -21.96 17.53
CA GLU A 91 23.67 -21.16 16.56
C GLU A 91 24.18 -22.06 15.43
N ILE A 92 23.73 -21.81 14.19
CA ILE A 92 24.17 -22.53 13.00
C ILE A 92 25.15 -21.68 12.18
N LEU A 93 26.16 -22.34 11.62
CA LEU A 93 27.17 -21.68 10.78
C LEU A 93 26.54 -21.03 9.53
N ASP A 94 25.52 -21.66 8.95
CA ASP A 94 24.94 -21.22 7.68
C ASP A 94 23.52 -21.78 7.44
N GLY A 95 22.52 -20.89 7.38
CA GLY A 95 21.13 -21.27 7.10
C GLY A 95 20.85 -21.70 5.66
N ASN A 96 21.75 -21.42 4.70
CA ASN A 96 21.59 -21.75 3.28
C ASN A 96 22.08 -23.16 2.92
N THR A 97 22.38 -23.98 3.93
CA THR A 97 22.71 -25.42 3.86
C THR A 97 21.51 -26.32 3.55
N GLY A 98 20.30 -25.77 3.50
CA GLY A 98 19.04 -26.51 3.42
C GLY A 98 18.51 -26.95 4.78
N LYS A 99 19.18 -26.57 5.87
CA LYS A 99 18.75 -26.74 7.26
C LYS A 99 18.76 -25.37 7.98
N PRO A 100 17.80 -24.48 7.67
CA PRO A 100 17.82 -23.10 8.15
C PRO A 100 17.54 -22.92 9.64
N VAL A 101 16.88 -23.88 10.32
CA VAL A 101 16.48 -23.76 11.74
C VAL A 101 17.69 -23.48 12.64
N GLY A 102 17.62 -22.36 13.38
CA GLY A 102 18.69 -21.83 14.22
C GLY A 102 18.96 -20.34 14.00
N LEU A 103 19.80 -19.76 14.87
CA LEU A 103 20.38 -18.43 14.70
C LEU A 103 21.49 -18.49 13.65
N THR A 104 21.42 -17.64 12.63
CA THR A 104 22.44 -17.57 11.57
C THR A 104 22.82 -16.13 11.22
N TRP A 105 23.88 -15.95 10.43
CA TRP A 105 24.22 -14.64 9.86
C TRP A 105 23.31 -14.36 8.67
N MET A 106 22.80 -13.12 8.54
CA MET A 106 22.08 -12.76 7.32
C MET A 106 23.08 -12.54 6.18
N GLN A 107 22.88 -13.27 5.10
CA GLN A 107 23.60 -13.10 3.84
C GLN A 107 22.79 -12.21 2.91
N TYR A 108 23.44 -11.41 2.05
CA TYR A 108 22.77 -10.41 1.21
C TYR A 108 23.20 -10.49 -0.24
N THR A 109 22.29 -10.18 -1.17
CA THR A 109 22.60 -9.99 -2.60
C THR A 109 23.31 -8.65 -2.84
N ILE A 110 24.54 -8.55 -2.36
CA ILE A 110 25.42 -7.37 -2.39
C ILE A 110 26.80 -7.83 -2.88
N GLY A 111 27.56 -6.98 -3.56
CA GLY A 111 28.98 -7.24 -3.78
C GLY A 111 29.73 -6.09 -4.44
N GLY A 112 30.77 -5.61 -3.76
CA GLY A 112 31.44 -4.34 -4.07
C GLY A 112 30.72 -3.12 -3.49
N GLY A 113 29.96 -3.31 -2.40
CA GLY A 113 29.19 -2.25 -1.72
C GLY A 113 27.91 -1.83 -2.44
N GLU A 114 27.58 -2.48 -3.55
CA GLU A 114 26.40 -2.20 -4.37
C GLU A 114 25.45 -3.42 -4.40
N ARG A 115 24.14 -3.15 -4.53
CA ARG A 115 23.09 -4.15 -4.68
C ARG A 115 23.32 -5.01 -5.92
N SER A 116 23.46 -6.32 -5.74
CA SER A 116 23.43 -7.28 -6.84
C SER A 116 21.99 -7.69 -7.15
N SER A 117 21.47 -7.21 -8.27
CA SER A 117 20.15 -7.57 -8.80
C SER A 117 20.27 -8.42 -10.07
N ALA A 118 19.16 -9.06 -10.46
CA ALA A 118 19.05 -9.76 -11.75
C ALA A 118 19.47 -8.86 -12.93
N ALA A 119 19.15 -7.57 -12.89
CA ALA A 119 19.58 -6.59 -13.88
C ALA A 119 21.12 -6.42 -13.91
N THR A 120 21.77 -6.25 -12.75
CA THR A 120 23.23 -6.09 -12.70
C THR A 120 23.99 -7.34 -13.14
N GLY A 121 23.49 -8.54 -12.78
CA GLY A 121 24.15 -9.81 -13.06
C GLY A 121 23.89 -10.31 -14.48
N TYR A 122 22.62 -10.56 -14.81
CA TYR A 122 22.22 -11.16 -16.09
C TYR A 122 22.06 -10.14 -17.22
N VAL A 123 21.63 -8.91 -16.91
CA VAL A 123 21.34 -7.84 -17.87
C VAL A 123 22.49 -6.80 -17.92
N SER A 124 23.71 -7.27 -17.63
CA SER A 124 24.94 -6.47 -17.65
C SER A 124 25.22 -5.80 -18.99
N ALA A 125 26.13 -4.82 -19.04
CA ALA A 125 26.54 -4.16 -20.29
C ALA A 125 26.96 -5.17 -21.39
N ARG A 126 27.66 -6.25 -21.03
CA ARG A 126 28.05 -7.33 -21.96
C ARG A 126 26.85 -8.15 -22.47
N ALA A 127 25.75 -8.24 -21.72
CA ALA A 127 24.51 -8.86 -22.20
C ALA A 127 23.74 -7.91 -23.12
N ARG A 128 23.62 -6.63 -22.75
CA ARG A 128 22.96 -5.58 -23.54
C ARG A 128 23.63 -5.28 -24.88
N ALA A 129 24.95 -5.49 -24.99
CA ALA A 129 25.71 -5.34 -26.23
C ALA A 129 25.55 -6.52 -27.23
N ARG A 130 24.71 -7.52 -26.94
CA ARG A 130 24.49 -8.66 -27.84
C ARG A 130 23.43 -8.31 -28.90
N PRO A 131 23.69 -8.43 -30.21
CA PRO A 131 22.74 -8.04 -31.26
C PRO A 131 21.49 -8.92 -31.32
N ASN A 132 21.46 -10.06 -30.62
CA ASN A 132 20.31 -10.95 -30.51
C ASN A 132 19.54 -10.80 -29.18
N PHE A 133 19.78 -9.73 -28.42
CA PHE A 133 19.09 -9.43 -27.17
C PHE A 133 18.62 -7.98 -27.16
N SER A 134 17.36 -7.75 -26.81
CA SER A 134 16.73 -6.43 -26.82
C SER A 134 15.88 -6.26 -25.56
N ILE A 135 15.86 -5.05 -25.02
CA ILE A 135 15.04 -4.68 -23.86
C ILE A 135 14.11 -3.57 -24.31
N VAL A 136 12.81 -3.74 -24.08
CA VAL A 136 11.82 -2.67 -24.25
C VAL A 136 11.32 -2.31 -22.86
N VAL A 137 11.74 -1.14 -22.38
CA VAL A 137 11.24 -0.55 -21.12
C VAL A 137 9.93 0.21 -21.38
N ASN A 138 9.20 0.54 -20.32
CA ASN A 138 7.95 1.32 -20.37
C ASN A 138 6.80 0.69 -21.21
N ALA A 139 6.94 -0.58 -21.61
CA ALA A 139 5.92 -1.37 -22.31
C ALA A 139 5.34 -2.46 -21.39
N ARG A 140 4.09 -2.31 -20.94
CA ARG A 140 3.39 -3.32 -20.13
C ARG A 140 2.77 -4.36 -21.06
N VAL A 141 3.08 -5.64 -20.84
CA VAL A 141 2.34 -6.75 -21.47
C VAL A 141 0.93 -6.76 -20.89
N ARG A 142 -0.07 -6.65 -21.75
CA ARG A 142 -1.49 -6.66 -21.39
C ARG A 142 -2.09 -8.05 -21.50
N ARG A 143 -1.84 -8.73 -22.63
CA ARG A 143 -2.43 -10.01 -23.00
C ARG A 143 -1.44 -10.88 -23.76
N VAL A 144 -1.66 -12.18 -23.72
CA VAL A 144 -1.07 -13.17 -24.64
C VAL A 144 -2.17 -13.66 -25.58
N LEU A 145 -1.91 -13.63 -26.88
CA LEU A 145 -2.90 -13.81 -27.94
C LEU A 145 -2.59 -15.04 -28.80
N PRO A 146 -3.61 -15.79 -29.26
CA PRO A 146 -3.41 -16.88 -30.22
C PRO A 146 -2.81 -16.36 -31.54
N THR A 147 -1.79 -17.04 -32.05
CA THR A 147 -1.02 -16.56 -33.20
C THR A 147 -1.61 -16.95 -34.56
N ALA A 148 -2.36 -18.06 -34.63
CA ALA A 148 -3.11 -18.50 -35.81
C ALA A 148 -4.23 -19.47 -35.41
N ALA A 149 -5.09 -19.86 -36.37
CA ALA A 149 -6.12 -20.87 -36.15
C ALA A 149 -5.53 -22.25 -35.80
N LYS A 150 -6.25 -23.03 -34.99
CA LYS A 150 -5.83 -24.29 -34.33
C LYS A 150 -5.23 -25.35 -35.29
N ALA A 151 -3.94 -25.28 -35.57
CA ALA A 151 -3.21 -26.39 -36.20
C ALA A 151 -3.18 -27.60 -35.25
N GLY A 152 -3.87 -28.68 -35.59
CA GLY A 152 -3.92 -29.90 -34.77
C GLY A 152 -4.64 -29.75 -33.42
N GLY A 153 -5.58 -28.80 -33.31
CA GLY A 153 -6.47 -28.67 -32.13
C GLY A 153 -5.85 -28.06 -30.86
N ARG A 154 -4.51 -27.99 -30.76
CA ARG A 154 -3.81 -27.32 -29.65
C ARG A 154 -3.92 -25.79 -29.76
N LEU A 155 -3.84 -25.12 -28.61
CA LEU A 155 -3.86 -23.66 -28.52
C LEU A 155 -2.42 -23.13 -28.62
N ASP A 156 -2.12 -22.35 -29.65
CA ASP A 156 -0.80 -21.78 -29.93
C ASP A 156 -0.77 -20.28 -29.59
N ILE A 157 -0.05 -19.93 -28.52
CA ILE A 157 -0.03 -18.58 -27.94
C ILE A 157 1.40 -18.06 -27.96
N ARG A 158 1.73 -17.29 -29.00
CA ARG A 158 3.08 -16.70 -29.18
C ARG A 158 3.06 -15.20 -29.50
N THR A 159 1.88 -14.58 -29.50
CA THR A 159 1.73 -13.14 -29.72
C THR A 159 1.53 -12.47 -28.36
N VAL A 160 2.34 -11.46 -28.02
CA VAL A 160 2.09 -10.59 -26.86
C VAL A 160 1.47 -9.29 -27.33
N GLU A 161 0.48 -8.83 -26.59
CA GLU A 161 -0.04 -7.47 -26.68
C GLU A 161 0.71 -6.60 -25.66
N ILE A 162 1.33 -5.53 -26.13
CA ILE A 162 2.02 -4.54 -25.29
C ILE A 162 1.43 -3.14 -25.47
N GLY A 163 1.41 -2.36 -24.41
CA GLY A 163 0.96 -0.96 -24.44
C GLY A 163 1.63 -0.11 -23.36
N SER A 164 1.53 1.20 -23.50
CA SER A 164 1.94 2.16 -22.47
C SER A 164 0.75 2.52 -21.58
N LEU A 165 1.01 2.95 -20.33
CA LEU A 165 0.00 3.64 -19.51
C LEU A 165 -0.21 5.10 -19.97
N LEU A 166 0.73 5.65 -20.75
CA LEU A 166 0.73 7.04 -21.21
C LEU A 166 0.17 7.22 -22.63
N SER A 167 -0.24 6.14 -23.32
CA SER A 167 -0.84 6.24 -24.65
C SER A 167 -1.82 5.11 -24.95
N ASN A 168 -2.81 5.39 -25.79
CA ASN A 168 -3.74 4.38 -26.30
C ASN A 168 -3.13 3.49 -27.40
N THR A 169 -1.83 3.63 -27.68
CA THR A 169 -1.13 2.82 -28.69
C THR A 169 -0.85 1.43 -28.13
N VAL A 170 -1.44 0.43 -28.78
CA VAL A 170 -1.26 -0.99 -28.50
C VAL A 170 -0.54 -1.64 -29.67
N LEU A 171 0.47 -2.46 -29.38
CA LEU A 171 1.29 -3.16 -30.39
C LEU A 171 1.26 -4.67 -30.12
N ASN A 172 1.19 -5.46 -31.18
CA ASN A 172 1.26 -6.92 -31.11
C ASN A 172 2.64 -7.41 -31.61
N VAL A 173 3.33 -8.20 -30.80
CA VAL A 173 4.65 -8.75 -31.12
C VAL A 173 4.59 -10.28 -31.07
N THR A 174 4.94 -10.95 -32.18
CA THR A 174 4.84 -12.41 -32.30
C THR A 174 6.20 -13.09 -32.19
N ALA A 175 6.37 -13.96 -31.20
CA ALA A 175 7.55 -14.78 -31.01
C ALA A 175 7.61 -15.95 -32.00
N ARG A 176 8.79 -16.20 -32.59
CA ARG A 176 9.03 -17.33 -33.50
C ARG A 176 9.09 -18.71 -32.81
N LYS A 177 9.17 -18.74 -31.47
CA LYS A 177 9.24 -19.99 -30.68
C LYS A 177 8.25 -19.99 -29.53
N GLU A 178 8.50 -19.16 -28.52
CA GLU A 178 7.82 -19.23 -27.22
C GLU A 178 7.64 -17.82 -26.65
N VAL A 179 6.61 -17.62 -25.83
CA VAL A 179 6.45 -16.47 -24.95
C VAL A 179 6.66 -16.95 -23.52
N VAL A 180 7.58 -16.33 -22.80
CA VAL A 180 7.88 -16.65 -21.40
C VAL A 180 7.29 -15.54 -20.54
N LEU A 181 6.29 -15.87 -19.71
CA LEU A 181 5.73 -14.93 -18.75
C LEU A 181 6.60 -14.87 -17.50
N SER A 182 7.00 -13.65 -17.13
CA SER A 182 7.88 -13.36 -15.99
C SER A 182 7.36 -12.17 -15.16
N GLY A 183 6.03 -11.97 -15.14
CA GLY A 183 5.37 -10.88 -14.41
C GLY A 183 5.32 -11.05 -12.88
N GLY A 184 6.00 -12.06 -12.34
CA GLY A 184 5.86 -12.47 -10.94
C GLY A 184 4.44 -12.92 -10.60
N THR A 185 4.17 -13.05 -9.31
CA THR A 185 2.94 -13.66 -8.76
C THR A 185 1.67 -12.85 -9.04
N PHE A 186 1.77 -11.53 -9.25
CA PHE A 186 0.60 -10.67 -9.50
C PHE A 186 0.30 -10.50 -11.00
N GLU A 187 1.28 -10.06 -11.81
CA GLU A 187 1.01 -9.75 -13.21
C GLU A 187 0.91 -11.02 -14.09
N THR A 188 1.54 -12.14 -13.72
CA THR A 188 1.43 -13.39 -14.50
C THR A 188 -0.02 -13.93 -14.59
N PRO A 189 -0.74 -14.16 -13.47
CA PRO A 189 -2.16 -14.53 -13.55
C PRO A 189 -3.00 -13.39 -14.13
N HIS A 190 -2.69 -12.11 -13.85
CA HIS A 190 -3.43 -10.98 -14.39
C HIS A 190 -3.41 -10.94 -15.93
N ILE A 191 -2.24 -11.18 -16.54
CA ILE A 191 -2.09 -11.31 -18.00
C ILE A 191 -2.86 -12.54 -18.52
N LEU A 192 -2.74 -13.70 -17.87
CA LEU A 192 -3.45 -14.92 -18.28
C LEU A 192 -4.97 -14.73 -18.25
N LEU A 193 -5.51 -14.18 -17.17
CA LEU A 193 -6.94 -13.88 -17.02
C LEU A 193 -7.42 -12.91 -18.11
N ASN A 194 -6.75 -11.77 -18.31
CA ASN A 194 -7.08 -10.82 -19.38
C ASN A 194 -6.98 -11.43 -20.80
N SER A 195 -6.24 -12.53 -20.95
CA SER A 195 -6.11 -13.29 -22.19
C SER A 195 -7.22 -14.33 -22.40
N GLY A 196 -8.16 -14.46 -21.45
CA GLY A 196 -9.21 -15.48 -21.47
C GLY A 196 -8.73 -16.86 -21.01
N ILE A 197 -7.66 -16.94 -20.22
CA ILE A 197 -7.11 -18.18 -19.66
C ILE A 197 -7.36 -18.18 -18.16
N GLY A 198 -8.35 -18.96 -17.70
CA GLY A 198 -8.77 -18.89 -16.30
C GLY A 198 -10.09 -19.60 -15.98
N ASP A 199 -10.68 -19.25 -14.84
CA ASP A 199 -12.02 -19.72 -14.48
C ASP A 199 -13.07 -19.13 -15.43
N LYS A 200 -13.90 -19.98 -16.03
CA LYS A 200 -14.84 -19.55 -17.06
C LYS A 200 -15.97 -18.69 -16.49
N VAL A 201 -16.47 -19.00 -15.29
CA VAL A 201 -17.58 -18.27 -14.66
C VAL A 201 -17.11 -16.88 -14.28
N HIS A 202 -15.91 -16.77 -13.70
CA HIS A 202 -15.32 -15.46 -13.41
C HIS A 202 -15.07 -14.64 -14.69
N LEU A 203 -14.40 -15.22 -15.69
CA LEU A 203 -14.05 -14.51 -16.93
C LEU A 203 -15.30 -14.02 -17.69
N ASP A 204 -16.32 -14.88 -17.83
CA ASP A 204 -17.59 -14.48 -18.44
C ASP A 204 -18.27 -13.33 -17.64
N SER A 205 -18.23 -13.37 -16.30
CA SER A 205 -18.86 -12.36 -15.44
C SER A 205 -18.27 -10.95 -15.55
N VAL A 206 -16.98 -10.83 -15.91
CA VAL A 206 -16.30 -9.55 -16.17
C VAL A 206 -16.24 -9.19 -17.67
N GLY A 207 -16.89 -9.97 -18.54
CA GLY A 207 -16.94 -9.73 -19.99
C GLY A 207 -15.72 -10.21 -20.79
N VAL A 208 -14.82 -11.01 -20.19
CA VAL A 208 -13.64 -11.56 -20.88
C VAL A 208 -13.96 -12.92 -21.50
N LYS A 209 -13.86 -13.01 -22.83
CA LYS A 209 -14.10 -14.25 -23.57
C LYS A 209 -13.06 -15.32 -23.21
N THR A 210 -13.50 -16.36 -22.49
CA THR A 210 -12.66 -17.53 -22.19
C THR A 210 -12.19 -18.22 -23.48
N ILE A 211 -10.87 -18.37 -23.66
CA ILE A 211 -10.24 -19.18 -24.72
C ILE A 211 -9.71 -20.52 -24.20
N HIS A 212 -9.39 -20.61 -22.90
CA HIS A 212 -9.00 -21.84 -22.23
C HIS A 212 -9.50 -21.81 -20.77
N HIS A 213 -10.35 -22.77 -20.40
CA HIS A 213 -10.77 -22.92 -19.02
C HIS A 213 -9.66 -23.59 -18.21
N LEU A 214 -9.09 -22.83 -17.27
CA LEU A 214 -8.01 -23.23 -16.39
C LEU A 214 -8.27 -22.59 -15.01
N PRO A 215 -9.17 -23.17 -14.19
CA PRO A 215 -9.77 -22.49 -13.05
C PRO A 215 -8.80 -22.09 -11.94
N ASP A 216 -7.57 -22.58 -11.96
CA ASP A 216 -6.56 -22.33 -10.92
C ASP A 216 -5.69 -21.09 -11.18
N VAL A 217 -5.83 -20.45 -12.35
CA VAL A 217 -5.14 -19.18 -12.63
C VAL A 217 -5.58 -18.13 -11.61
N GLY A 218 -4.61 -17.59 -10.88
CA GLY A 218 -4.82 -16.61 -9.82
C GLY A 218 -5.16 -17.22 -8.45
N LYS A 219 -5.51 -18.50 -8.34
CA LYS A 219 -5.84 -19.15 -7.06
C LYS A 219 -4.59 -19.65 -6.32
N GLY A 220 -4.75 -19.91 -5.02
CA GLY A 220 -3.67 -20.49 -4.21
C GLY A 220 -2.54 -19.52 -3.92
N LEU A 221 -2.82 -18.21 -3.91
CA LEU A 221 -1.88 -17.20 -3.44
C LEU A 221 -1.51 -17.51 -1.99
N SER A 222 -0.22 -17.46 -1.70
CA SER A 222 0.36 -17.68 -0.39
C SER A 222 1.52 -16.71 -0.26
N ASP A 223 1.55 -15.94 0.82
CA ASP A 223 2.63 -15.03 1.20
C ASP A 223 2.91 -15.28 2.69
N HIS A 224 4.10 -14.94 3.19
CA HIS A 224 4.36 -14.97 4.62
C HIS A 224 3.58 -13.81 5.26
N VAL A 225 2.65 -14.10 6.17
CA VAL A 225 2.05 -13.07 7.02
C VAL A 225 3.07 -12.70 8.10
N SER A 226 3.32 -11.40 8.30
CA SER A 226 4.26 -10.92 9.30
C SER A 226 3.62 -9.96 10.28
N LEU A 227 4.03 -10.01 11.55
CA LEU A 227 3.66 -9.04 12.58
C LEU A 227 4.93 -8.40 13.16
N PHE A 228 4.84 -7.13 13.50
CA PHE A 228 5.93 -6.38 14.14
C PHE A 228 5.71 -6.34 15.65
N THR A 229 6.78 -6.56 16.40
CA THR A 229 6.84 -6.32 17.86
C THR A 229 7.98 -5.38 18.16
N THR A 230 7.91 -4.63 19.26
CA THR A 230 8.95 -3.69 19.66
C THR A 230 9.47 -4.00 21.05
N PHE A 231 10.77 -3.78 21.24
CA PHE A 231 11.49 -3.97 22.49
C PHE A 231 12.24 -2.68 22.81
N SER A 232 11.88 -2.01 23.91
CA SER A 232 12.62 -0.85 24.39
C SER A 232 14.03 -1.28 24.81
N MET A 233 15.04 -0.47 24.47
CA MET A 233 16.43 -0.78 24.84
C MET A 233 17.09 0.36 25.61
N ASN A 234 17.94 -0.01 26.56
CA ASN A 234 18.96 0.86 27.15
C ASN A 234 20.21 0.87 26.23
N ALA A 235 20.03 1.27 24.97
CA ALA A 235 21.07 1.24 23.95
C ALA A 235 21.15 2.57 23.20
N ASN A 236 22.29 3.25 23.33
CA ASN A 236 22.62 4.39 22.49
C ASN A 236 22.94 3.88 21.08
N ALA A 237 21.97 3.95 20.17
CA ALA A 237 22.28 3.97 18.75
C ALA A 237 23.20 5.16 18.48
N THR A 238 24.40 4.91 17.93
CA THR A 238 25.17 5.98 17.27
C THR A 238 24.41 6.34 15.99
N PRO A 239 23.82 7.54 15.87
CA PRO A 239 23.06 7.88 14.67
C PRO A 239 23.99 7.94 13.47
N VAL A 240 23.64 7.25 12.39
CA VAL A 240 24.39 7.37 11.14
C VAL A 240 24.10 8.73 10.51
N ASP A 241 25.13 9.58 10.48
CA ASP A 241 25.18 10.72 9.57
C ASP A 241 25.11 10.16 8.13
N THR A 242 23.94 10.34 7.50
CA THR A 242 23.68 9.80 6.17
C THR A 242 24.52 10.49 5.09
N VAL A 243 25.02 11.71 5.34
CA VAL A 243 25.89 12.45 4.42
C VAL A 243 27.33 11.92 4.53
N ALA A 244 27.82 11.68 5.74
CA ALA A 244 29.15 11.12 5.95
C ALA A 244 29.24 9.64 5.50
N ALA A 245 28.25 8.82 5.86
CA ALA A 245 28.17 7.41 5.47
C ALA A 245 28.04 7.22 3.95
N LEU A 246 27.37 8.17 3.29
CA LEU A 246 27.33 8.29 1.84
C LEU A 246 28.68 8.70 1.26
N ALA A 247 29.29 9.79 1.73
CA ALA A 247 30.55 10.28 1.15
C ALA A 247 31.66 9.22 1.24
N GLN A 248 31.65 8.41 2.31
CA GLN A 248 32.46 7.19 2.43
C GLN A 248 32.15 6.17 1.31
N TRP A 249 30.88 5.85 1.10
CA TRP A 249 30.43 4.93 0.05
C TRP A 249 30.75 5.43 -1.37
N GLU A 250 30.61 6.73 -1.63
CA GLU A 250 30.98 7.35 -2.90
C GLU A 250 32.48 7.24 -3.16
N ALA A 251 33.30 7.52 -2.14
CA ALA A 251 34.76 7.49 -2.23
C ALA A 251 35.36 6.08 -2.34
N ASN A 252 34.81 5.08 -1.63
CA ASN A 252 35.44 3.74 -1.55
C ASN A 252 34.48 2.53 -1.44
N ARG A 253 33.16 2.73 -1.54
CA ARG A 253 32.11 1.70 -1.42
C ARG A 253 32.08 0.93 -0.10
N THR A 254 32.63 1.51 0.98
CA THR A 254 32.43 1.03 2.37
C THR A 254 31.42 1.93 3.10
N GLY A 255 31.22 1.72 4.40
CA GLY A 255 30.32 2.54 5.23
C GLY A 255 28.92 1.97 5.35
N PRO A 256 28.06 2.53 6.23
CA PRO A 256 26.69 2.03 6.47
C PRO A 256 25.83 1.87 5.21
N MET A 257 26.05 2.69 4.17
CA MET A 257 25.35 2.61 2.88
C MET A 257 25.73 1.38 2.03
N SER A 258 26.75 0.62 2.43
CA SER A 258 27.22 -0.60 1.73
C SER A 258 26.53 -1.90 2.19
N GLU A 259 25.64 -1.82 3.19
CA GLU A 259 24.90 -2.96 3.77
C GLU A 259 23.42 -2.62 4.02
N VAL A 260 22.63 -3.57 4.54
CA VAL A 260 21.22 -3.32 4.94
C VAL A 260 21.20 -2.77 6.37
N TYR A 261 21.47 -1.48 6.53
CA TYR A 261 21.65 -0.85 7.84
C TYR A 261 20.42 -0.91 8.78
N VAL A 262 19.20 -1.06 8.25
CA VAL A 262 17.96 -1.09 9.07
C VAL A 262 17.65 -2.45 9.70
N VAL A 263 18.37 -3.51 9.31
CA VAL A 263 18.17 -4.89 9.80
C VAL A 263 19.40 -5.32 10.60
N ALA A 264 19.20 -6.09 11.66
CA ALA A 264 20.27 -6.75 12.37
C ALA A 264 21.03 -7.69 11.45
N ARG A 265 22.29 -7.93 11.77
CA ARG A 265 23.18 -8.70 10.90
C ARG A 265 23.03 -10.22 11.14
N ARG A 266 22.13 -10.59 12.04
CA ARG A 266 21.84 -11.92 12.58
C ARG A 266 20.32 -12.10 12.63
N PHE A 267 19.83 -13.29 12.30
CA PHE A 267 18.39 -13.61 12.32
C PHE A 267 18.16 -15.08 12.70
N LEU A 268 16.92 -15.41 13.11
CA LEU A 268 16.57 -16.69 13.72
C LEU A 268 15.41 -17.36 12.98
N TRP A 269 15.65 -18.55 12.45
CA TRP A 269 14.57 -19.44 12.00
C TRP A 269 14.21 -20.39 13.14
N SER A 270 12.93 -20.47 13.51
CA SER A 270 12.47 -21.35 14.57
C SER A 270 11.32 -22.25 14.14
N ARG A 271 11.24 -23.42 14.75
CA ARG A 271 10.05 -24.27 14.76
C ARG A 271 9.33 -24.07 16.09
N ILE A 272 8.02 -23.80 16.03
CA ILE A 272 7.15 -23.81 17.21
C ILE A 272 7.38 -25.11 18.00
N PRO A 273 7.65 -25.04 19.33
CA PRO A 273 8.04 -26.21 20.12
C PRO A 273 7.06 -27.38 20.03
N GLY A 274 7.58 -28.61 20.03
CA GLY A 274 6.77 -29.83 19.88
C GLY A 274 5.79 -30.11 21.03
N ASN A 275 5.96 -29.43 22.17
CA ASN A 275 5.05 -29.45 23.32
C ASN A 275 4.02 -28.29 23.31
N SER A 276 4.00 -27.45 22.27
CA SER A 276 3.01 -26.37 22.15
C SER A 276 1.58 -26.93 22.07
N SER A 277 0.65 -26.30 22.79
CA SER A 277 -0.76 -26.67 22.79
C SER A 277 -1.43 -26.53 21.42
N LEU A 278 -0.86 -25.75 20.50
CA LEU A 278 -1.34 -25.60 19.11
C LEU A 278 -1.36 -26.96 18.37
N TRP A 279 -0.45 -27.89 18.67
CA TRP A 279 -0.42 -29.23 18.08
C TRP A 279 -1.56 -30.16 18.54
N THR A 280 -2.31 -29.78 19.58
CA THR A 280 -3.55 -30.50 19.96
C THR A 280 -4.72 -30.17 19.04
N LYS A 281 -4.66 -29.04 18.33
CA LYS A 281 -5.71 -28.54 17.42
C LYS A 281 -5.37 -28.77 15.95
N TYR A 282 -4.08 -28.70 15.59
CA TYR A 282 -3.63 -28.62 14.19
C TYR A 282 -2.50 -29.61 13.87
N GLN A 283 -2.49 -30.08 12.63
CA GLN A 283 -1.35 -30.79 12.05
C GLN A 283 -0.26 -29.81 11.61
N ASP A 284 1.00 -30.26 11.65
CA ASP A 284 2.16 -29.52 11.16
C ASP A 284 2.04 -29.27 9.63
N PRO A 285 1.98 -27.99 9.17
CA PRO A 285 1.91 -27.64 7.75
C PRO A 285 3.28 -27.52 7.06
N ALA A 286 4.38 -27.76 7.79
CA ALA A 286 5.73 -27.58 7.26
C ALA A 286 6.12 -28.68 6.26
N SER A 287 6.99 -28.33 5.28
CA SER A 287 7.40 -29.24 4.22
C SER A 287 8.21 -30.46 4.71
N GLY A 288 8.80 -30.34 5.90
CA GLY A 288 9.50 -31.39 6.65
C GLY A 288 10.16 -30.83 7.93
N PRO A 289 10.88 -31.66 8.70
CA PRO A 289 11.44 -31.29 10.00
C PRO A 289 12.58 -30.25 9.93
N ASN A 290 13.17 -30.02 8.76
CA ASN A 290 14.17 -28.96 8.56
C ASN A 290 13.53 -27.62 8.15
N THR A 291 12.20 -27.60 7.92
CA THR A 291 11.43 -26.40 7.59
C THR A 291 11.03 -25.67 8.90
N PRO A 292 11.35 -24.38 9.04
CA PRO A 292 10.92 -23.56 10.18
C PRO A 292 9.44 -23.21 10.06
N HIS A 293 8.82 -22.81 11.17
CA HIS A 293 7.47 -22.22 11.20
C HIS A 293 7.51 -20.70 11.24
N ILE A 294 8.51 -20.15 11.92
CA ILE A 294 8.65 -18.73 12.19
C ILE A 294 10.03 -18.26 11.72
N GLU A 295 10.04 -17.16 10.98
CA GLU A 295 11.22 -16.33 10.71
C GLU A 295 11.17 -15.15 11.69
N ILE A 296 12.20 -14.98 12.50
CA ILE A 296 12.36 -13.81 13.39
C ILE A 296 13.53 -12.99 12.84
N ASP A 297 13.19 -11.90 12.17
CA ASP A 297 14.15 -10.91 11.72
C ASP A 297 14.22 -9.76 12.73
N PHE A 298 15.43 -9.39 13.13
CA PHE A 298 15.65 -8.39 14.17
C PHE A 298 16.06 -7.07 13.53
N GLY A 299 15.62 -5.94 14.09
CA GLY A 299 16.03 -4.60 13.66
C GLY A 299 17.42 -4.24 14.18
N ALA A 300 18.04 -3.22 13.56
CA ALA A 300 19.26 -2.62 14.10
C ALA A 300 19.04 -2.06 15.52
N PRO A 301 20.06 -2.09 16.41
CA PRO A 301 19.92 -1.66 17.79
C PRO A 301 19.78 -0.14 17.92
N GLY A 302 18.95 0.29 18.87
CA GLY A 302 18.75 1.69 19.25
C GLY A 302 17.75 1.83 20.40
N PRO A 303 17.14 3.00 20.64
CA PRO A 303 16.19 3.20 21.74
C PRO A 303 15.01 2.22 21.72
N THR A 304 14.70 1.65 20.56
CA THR A 304 13.78 0.54 20.38
C THR A 304 14.29 -0.37 19.28
N LEU A 305 14.30 -1.68 19.54
CA LEU A 305 14.47 -2.71 18.52
C LEU A 305 13.09 -3.15 18.02
N ILE A 306 12.97 -3.32 16.71
CA ILE A 306 11.82 -3.99 16.08
C ILE A 306 12.19 -5.47 15.92
N ALA A 307 11.28 -6.39 16.21
CA ALA A 307 11.39 -7.78 15.81
C ALA A 307 10.22 -8.13 14.87
N VAL A 308 10.54 -8.49 13.63
CA VAL A 308 9.60 -8.90 12.61
C VAL A 308 9.41 -10.41 12.71
N ILE A 309 8.18 -10.84 12.95
CA ILE A 309 7.81 -12.23 13.17
C ILE A 309 6.98 -12.67 11.97
N ALA A 310 7.56 -13.46 11.06
CA ALA A 310 6.89 -13.90 9.84
C ALA A 310 6.57 -15.41 9.87
N LEU A 311 5.32 -15.76 9.57
CA LEU A 311 4.86 -17.14 9.45
C LEU A 311 5.23 -17.68 8.06
N THR A 312 6.14 -18.65 8.05
CA THR A 312 6.74 -19.24 6.82
C THR A 312 5.89 -20.34 6.21
N THR A 313 5.01 -20.94 7.01
CA THR A 313 4.20 -22.12 6.70
C THR A 313 2.70 -21.88 6.85
N PRO A 314 2.16 -20.74 6.36
CA PRO A 314 0.76 -20.40 6.57
C PRO A 314 -0.18 -21.37 5.84
N LYS A 315 -1.37 -21.57 6.39
CA LYS A 315 -2.46 -22.36 5.80
C LYS A 315 -3.43 -21.48 5.01
N SER A 316 -3.58 -20.20 5.33
CA SER A 316 -4.39 -19.23 4.56
C SER A 316 -4.02 -19.18 3.08
N ARG A 317 -5.01 -19.07 2.19
CA ARG A 317 -4.78 -18.94 0.73
C ARG A 317 -5.68 -17.85 0.13
N GLY A 318 -5.06 -16.91 -0.57
CA GLY A 318 -5.75 -15.84 -1.29
C GLY A 318 -6.01 -16.13 -2.77
N SER A 319 -6.46 -15.10 -3.50
CA SER A 319 -6.66 -15.15 -4.95
C SER A 319 -6.41 -13.82 -5.67
N ILE A 320 -6.03 -13.91 -6.94
CA ILE A 320 -5.97 -12.81 -7.92
C ILE A 320 -7.12 -12.97 -8.90
N LYS A 321 -7.91 -11.91 -9.09
CA LYS A 321 -9.07 -11.86 -10.02
C LYS A 321 -9.03 -10.59 -10.87
N LEU A 322 -9.80 -10.55 -11.95
CA LEU A 322 -10.04 -9.33 -12.69
C LEU A 322 -11.09 -8.47 -11.99
N ALA A 323 -10.90 -7.16 -12.00
CA ALA A 323 -11.95 -6.19 -11.64
C ALA A 323 -12.89 -5.89 -12.84
N SER A 324 -12.35 -5.94 -14.07
CA SER A 324 -13.07 -5.64 -15.32
C SER A 324 -12.41 -6.35 -16.51
N SER A 325 -12.94 -6.17 -17.73
CA SER A 325 -12.29 -6.59 -18.98
C SER A 325 -11.20 -5.64 -19.50
N ASN A 326 -10.84 -4.57 -18.78
CA ASN A 326 -9.81 -3.62 -19.20
C ASN A 326 -8.42 -4.03 -18.66
N PRO A 327 -7.46 -4.46 -19.50
CA PRO A 327 -6.12 -4.85 -19.06
C PRO A 327 -5.20 -3.67 -18.66
N PHE A 328 -5.75 -2.47 -18.43
CA PHE A 328 -5.08 -1.39 -17.70
C PHE A 328 -5.55 -1.25 -16.25
N ASP A 329 -6.74 -1.73 -15.90
CA ASP A 329 -7.29 -1.68 -14.55
C ASP A 329 -6.45 -2.56 -13.58
N PRO A 330 -6.43 -2.26 -12.27
CA PRO A 330 -5.78 -3.12 -11.29
C PRO A 330 -6.54 -4.45 -11.11
N PRO A 331 -5.84 -5.57 -10.88
CA PRO A 331 -6.48 -6.80 -10.45
C PRO A 331 -7.07 -6.63 -9.04
N LEU A 332 -8.11 -7.42 -8.74
CA LEU A 332 -8.53 -7.64 -7.36
C LEU A 332 -7.52 -8.59 -6.71
N ILE A 333 -6.84 -8.12 -5.67
CA ILE A 333 -5.85 -8.87 -4.90
C ILE A 333 -6.42 -9.15 -3.52
N ASP A 334 -6.71 -10.41 -3.24
CA ASP A 334 -6.99 -10.92 -1.91
C ASP A 334 -5.82 -11.83 -1.51
N ILE A 335 -5.09 -11.49 -0.45
CA ILE A 335 -3.96 -12.31 0.04
C ILE A 335 -4.45 -13.40 1.02
N GLY A 336 -5.67 -13.26 1.55
CA GLY A 336 -6.31 -14.22 2.44
C GLY A 336 -5.74 -14.28 3.86
N TYR A 337 -4.91 -13.33 4.30
CA TYR A 337 -4.22 -13.38 5.59
C TYR A 337 -5.16 -13.66 6.78
N LEU A 338 -4.73 -14.58 7.66
CA LEU A 338 -5.44 -14.96 8.90
C LEU A 338 -6.89 -15.43 8.66
N SER A 339 -7.15 -16.02 7.48
CA SER A 339 -8.41 -16.72 7.16
C SER A 339 -8.43 -18.15 7.70
N ASP A 340 -7.26 -18.79 7.80
CA ASP A 340 -7.10 -20.05 8.53
C ASP A 340 -6.72 -19.76 10.00
N PRO A 341 -7.45 -20.30 11.00
CA PRO A 341 -7.21 -19.99 12.41
C PRO A 341 -5.90 -20.58 12.96
N PHE A 342 -5.23 -21.49 12.23
CA PHE A 342 -3.86 -21.89 12.56
C PHE A 342 -2.89 -20.71 12.48
N ASP A 343 -3.05 -19.81 11.50
CA ASP A 343 -2.04 -18.80 11.21
C ASP A 343 -1.91 -17.77 12.33
N LEU A 344 -3.04 -17.42 12.98
CA LEU A 344 -3.05 -16.52 14.14
C LEU A 344 -2.40 -17.20 15.35
N GLU A 345 -2.77 -18.46 15.65
CA GLU A 345 -2.19 -19.23 16.75
C GLU A 345 -0.69 -19.47 16.55
N ALA A 346 -0.24 -19.66 15.30
CA ALA A 346 1.17 -19.80 14.95
C ALA A 346 1.94 -18.48 15.13
N LEU A 347 1.35 -17.33 14.78
CA LEU A 347 1.93 -16.02 15.10
C LEU A 347 1.99 -15.77 16.62
N SER A 348 0.99 -16.21 17.41
CA SER A 348 1.06 -16.18 18.87
C SER A 348 2.26 -16.95 19.42
N GLU A 349 2.53 -18.14 18.89
CA GLU A 349 3.73 -18.92 19.24
C GLU A 349 5.02 -18.23 18.79
N GLY A 350 5.00 -17.54 17.65
CA GLY A 350 6.08 -16.66 17.20
C GLY A 350 6.37 -15.52 18.19
N ILE A 351 5.34 -14.85 18.70
CA ILE A 351 5.48 -13.81 19.73
C ILE A 351 6.10 -14.39 21.01
N ARG A 352 5.64 -15.57 21.46
CA ARG A 352 6.23 -16.28 22.61
C ARG A 352 7.70 -16.64 22.40
N LEU A 353 8.07 -17.10 21.21
CA LEU A 353 9.45 -17.38 20.82
C LEU A 353 10.33 -16.12 20.90
N THR A 354 9.86 -15.00 20.35
CA THR A 354 10.59 -13.72 20.38
C THR A 354 10.71 -13.16 21.81
N LYS A 355 9.65 -13.27 22.63
CA LYS A 355 9.69 -12.91 24.07
C LYS A 355 10.75 -13.75 24.82
N ARG A 356 10.79 -15.07 24.62
CA ARG A 356 11.83 -15.95 25.22
C ARG A 356 13.24 -15.63 24.73
N TRP A 357 13.39 -15.38 23.42
CA TRP A 357 14.68 -14.97 22.85
C TRP A 357 15.26 -13.75 23.59
N PHE A 358 14.44 -12.76 23.94
CA PHE A 358 14.86 -11.58 24.68
C PHE A 358 14.81 -11.69 26.21
N SER A 359 14.35 -12.80 26.80
CA SER A 359 14.31 -13.01 28.26
C SER A 359 15.53 -13.75 28.83
N GLY A 360 16.59 -13.95 28.04
CA GLY A 360 17.85 -14.52 28.52
C GLY A 360 18.77 -13.47 29.17
N PRO A 361 19.60 -13.83 30.16
CA PRO A 361 20.34 -12.88 30.99
C PRO A 361 21.45 -12.10 30.26
N VAL A 362 21.68 -12.40 28.98
CA VAL A 362 22.53 -11.61 28.09
C VAL A 362 21.87 -10.27 27.71
N TRP A 363 20.56 -10.17 27.89
CA TRP A 363 19.74 -8.98 27.63
C TRP A 363 19.41 -8.18 28.90
N ASP A 364 19.83 -8.63 30.08
CA ASP A 364 19.58 -7.96 31.37
C ASP A 364 20.15 -6.52 31.34
N GLY A 365 19.28 -5.53 31.55
CA GLY A 365 19.65 -4.12 31.49
C GLY A 365 19.99 -3.59 30.08
N VAL A 366 19.87 -4.42 29.04
CA VAL A 366 19.95 -4.04 27.62
C VAL A 366 18.56 -3.88 27.04
N ILE A 367 17.67 -4.86 27.24
CA ILE A 367 16.25 -4.79 26.94
C ILE A 367 15.51 -4.33 28.19
N THR A 368 14.65 -3.32 28.07
CA THR A 368 13.97 -2.66 29.20
C THR A 368 12.45 -2.76 29.16
N GLY A 369 11.87 -3.21 28.04
CA GLY A 369 10.43 -3.38 27.89
C GLY A 369 10.05 -4.09 26.60
N TYR A 370 8.80 -4.54 26.53
CA TYR A 370 8.15 -5.11 25.36
C TYR A 370 6.88 -4.32 25.03
N SER A 371 6.59 -4.12 23.75
CA SER A 371 5.36 -3.53 23.26
C SER A 371 4.88 -4.28 22.00
N GLY A 372 3.60 -4.63 22.01
CA GLY A 372 2.96 -5.53 21.04
C GLY A 372 1.86 -6.36 21.70
N PRO A 373 1.08 -7.12 20.92
CA PRO A 373 0.00 -7.94 21.44
C PRO A 373 0.56 -9.17 22.14
N ASP A 374 0.34 -9.27 23.45
CA ASP A 374 0.88 -10.36 24.27
C ASP A 374 -0.12 -11.55 24.38
N PRO A 375 0.18 -12.74 23.81
CA PRO A 375 -0.69 -13.91 23.88
C PRO A 375 -0.79 -14.54 25.27
N ASP A 376 0.03 -14.10 26.23
CA ASP A 376 0.04 -14.56 27.62
C ASP A 376 -0.63 -13.55 28.59
N ASN A 377 -1.10 -12.39 28.10
CA ASN A 377 -1.78 -11.41 28.93
C ASN A 377 -3.20 -11.87 29.30
N THR A 378 -3.34 -12.41 30.51
CA THR A 378 -4.62 -12.89 31.06
C THR A 378 -5.63 -11.79 31.41
N THR A 379 -5.28 -10.50 31.34
CA THR A 379 -6.21 -9.39 31.56
C THR A 379 -6.94 -8.93 30.30
N MET A 380 -6.40 -9.26 29.11
CA MET A 380 -6.98 -8.88 27.82
C MET A 380 -7.95 -9.97 27.32
N PRO A 381 -9.19 -9.64 26.93
CA PRO A 381 -10.10 -10.56 26.26
C PRO A 381 -9.47 -11.15 24.99
N ARG A 382 -9.62 -12.45 24.78
CA ARG A 382 -9.00 -13.13 23.62
C ARG A 382 -9.42 -12.53 22.27
N SER A 383 -10.64 -12.01 22.14
CA SER A 383 -11.11 -11.30 20.94
C SER A 383 -10.38 -9.98 20.69
N GLU A 384 -9.97 -9.27 21.74
CA GLU A 384 -9.19 -8.03 21.66
C GLU A 384 -7.76 -8.31 21.22
N TYR A 385 -7.14 -9.36 21.81
CA TYR A 385 -5.85 -9.89 21.34
C TYR A 385 -5.91 -10.30 19.85
N GLU A 386 -6.98 -10.99 19.43
CA GLU A 386 -7.15 -11.41 18.04
C GLU A 386 -7.38 -10.23 17.08
N SER A 387 -8.01 -9.13 17.51
CA SER A 387 -8.03 -7.88 16.74
C SER A 387 -6.62 -7.29 16.64
N ALA A 388 -5.95 -7.06 17.76
CA ALA A 388 -4.62 -6.45 17.79
C ALA A 388 -3.58 -7.21 16.93
N VAL A 389 -3.65 -8.54 16.86
CA VAL A 389 -2.83 -9.33 15.92
C VAL A 389 -3.22 -9.12 14.46
N ARG A 390 -4.52 -9.00 14.14
CA ARG A 390 -5.02 -8.73 12.78
C ARG A 390 -4.70 -7.31 12.32
N ASP A 391 -4.82 -6.33 13.21
CA ASP A 391 -4.55 -4.91 12.95
C ASP A 391 -3.05 -4.64 12.74
N LEU A 392 -2.17 -5.47 13.32
CA LEU A 392 -0.71 -5.44 13.14
C LEU A 392 -0.17 -6.45 12.11
N ALA A 393 -1.02 -7.30 11.53
CA ALA A 393 -0.61 -8.29 10.53
C ALA A 393 -0.42 -7.64 9.15
N GLY A 394 0.83 -7.59 8.70
CA GLY A 394 1.25 -6.94 7.48
C GLY A 394 1.78 -7.90 6.40
N VAL A 395 2.07 -7.31 5.24
CA VAL A 395 2.69 -7.97 4.09
C VAL A 395 4.20 -8.10 4.31
N PHE A 396 4.71 -9.33 4.38
CA PHE A 396 6.17 -9.57 4.34
C PHE A 396 6.72 -9.45 2.92
N GLY A 397 5.91 -9.77 1.90
CA GLY A 397 6.22 -9.50 0.49
C GLY A 397 6.89 -10.66 -0.25
N HIS A 398 6.59 -11.89 0.15
CA HIS A 398 7.00 -13.15 -0.47
C HIS A 398 5.85 -13.90 -1.20
N PRO A 399 4.98 -13.23 -2.01
CA PRO A 399 3.80 -13.84 -2.58
C PRO A 399 4.14 -14.86 -3.67
N VAL A 400 3.50 -16.02 -3.62
CA VAL A 400 3.71 -17.18 -4.52
C VAL A 400 2.42 -17.96 -4.77
N GLY A 401 2.42 -18.85 -5.78
CA GLY A 401 1.40 -19.91 -5.96
C GLY A 401 0.32 -19.66 -7.02
N THR A 402 0.06 -18.41 -7.41
CA THR A 402 -1.02 -18.00 -8.35
C THR A 402 -0.94 -18.58 -9.77
N ALA A 403 0.19 -19.19 -10.12
CA ALA A 403 0.40 -19.95 -11.35
C ALA A 403 1.08 -21.30 -11.03
N ALA A 404 0.49 -22.05 -10.09
CA ALA A 404 1.08 -23.25 -9.49
C ALA A 404 1.55 -24.30 -10.52
N MET A 405 2.74 -24.85 -10.27
CA MET A 405 3.25 -26.03 -10.96
C MET A 405 2.58 -27.30 -10.43
N SER A 406 2.18 -28.19 -11.33
CA SER A 406 1.49 -29.44 -11.03
C SER A 406 2.01 -30.61 -11.86
N ARG A 407 1.67 -31.84 -11.45
CA ARG A 407 1.86 -33.03 -12.28
C ARG A 407 0.83 -33.02 -13.41
N ARG A 408 1.28 -32.84 -14.66
CA ARG A 408 0.43 -32.84 -15.86
C ARG A 408 -0.56 -34.01 -15.88
N GLY A 409 -1.85 -33.69 -15.96
CA GLY A 409 -2.94 -34.67 -16.10
C GLY A 409 -3.35 -35.40 -14.81
N ASN A 410 -2.94 -34.91 -13.63
CA ASN A 410 -3.32 -35.49 -12.34
C ASN A 410 -4.78 -35.27 -11.91
N GLY A 411 -5.51 -34.35 -12.56
CA GLY A 411 -6.88 -33.95 -12.20
C GLY A 411 -7.01 -33.11 -10.92
N ALA A 412 -5.90 -32.80 -10.24
CA ALA A 412 -5.88 -32.14 -8.93
C ALA A 412 -5.55 -30.63 -8.98
N GLY A 413 -5.74 -30.01 -10.15
CA GLY A 413 -5.51 -28.59 -10.39
C GLY A 413 -4.05 -28.19 -10.63
N GLY A 414 -3.87 -26.94 -11.07
CA GLY A 414 -2.59 -26.31 -11.39
C GLY A 414 -2.59 -25.59 -12.75
N VAL A 415 -1.60 -24.72 -12.96
CA VAL A 415 -1.53 -23.81 -14.12
C VAL A 415 -0.40 -24.19 -15.09
N VAL A 416 0.74 -24.71 -14.58
CA VAL A 416 1.90 -25.10 -15.41
C VAL A 416 2.37 -26.53 -15.11
N ASP A 417 3.05 -27.15 -16.08
CA ASP A 417 3.72 -28.44 -15.91
C ASP A 417 5.24 -28.29 -15.73
N THR A 418 5.94 -29.39 -15.48
CA THR A 418 7.38 -29.41 -15.14
C THR A 418 8.32 -29.17 -16.32
N SER A 419 7.80 -28.78 -17.49
CA SER A 419 8.59 -28.55 -18.71
C SER A 419 8.66 -27.08 -19.17
N HIS A 420 7.76 -26.21 -18.70
CA HIS A 420 7.65 -24.82 -19.17
C HIS A 420 7.60 -23.76 -18.04
N VAL A 421 8.15 -24.04 -16.85
CA VAL A 421 8.17 -23.10 -15.72
C VAL A 421 9.20 -21.99 -15.94
N CYS A 422 8.74 -20.74 -16.06
CA CYS A 422 9.61 -19.60 -15.74
C CYS A 422 9.75 -19.51 -14.21
N HIS A 423 10.98 -19.55 -13.70
CA HIS A 423 11.27 -19.77 -12.28
C HIS A 423 10.71 -18.67 -11.35
N SER A 424 9.46 -18.86 -10.90
CA SER A 424 8.81 -18.09 -9.84
C SER A 424 8.93 -18.88 -8.54
N TRP A 425 10.04 -18.65 -7.84
CA TRP A 425 10.46 -19.39 -6.64
C TRP A 425 9.57 -19.10 -5.43
N ARG A 426 9.35 -20.09 -4.53
CA ARG A 426 9.32 -19.76 -3.08
C ARG A 426 10.76 -19.59 -2.61
N THR A 427 10.97 -18.80 -1.55
CA THR A 427 12.31 -18.44 -1.03
C THR A 427 13.27 -17.93 -2.11
N PHE A 428 12.81 -16.95 -2.90
CA PHE A 428 13.69 -15.91 -3.46
C PHE A 428 12.94 -14.65 -3.90
N VAL A 429 12.88 -13.61 -3.06
CA VAL A 429 12.39 -12.28 -3.46
C VAL A 429 13.47 -11.21 -3.29
N LEU A 430 13.86 -10.62 -4.42
CA LEU A 430 14.51 -9.32 -4.41
C LEU A 430 13.47 -8.26 -4.03
N HIS A 431 13.65 -7.61 -2.87
CA HIS A 431 12.96 -6.35 -2.54
C HIS A 431 13.10 -5.35 -3.71
N SER A 432 12.05 -5.21 -4.51
CA SER A 432 11.82 -4.05 -5.35
C SER A 432 10.82 -3.15 -4.64
N PRO A 433 11.25 -2.06 -3.98
CA PRO A 433 10.32 -1.00 -3.67
C PRO A 433 9.77 -0.45 -5.00
N TRP A 434 8.45 -0.41 -5.10
CA TRP A 434 7.62 0.50 -5.91
C TRP A 434 8.08 0.90 -7.32
N LEU A 435 7.22 0.67 -8.32
CA LEU A 435 7.35 1.27 -9.65
C LEU A 435 7.10 2.79 -9.55
N TRP A 436 8.17 3.58 -9.52
CA TRP A 436 8.10 5.04 -9.44
C TRP A 436 7.80 5.67 -10.82
N SER A 437 6.62 6.28 -10.96
CA SER A 437 6.39 7.43 -11.87
C SER A 437 6.63 8.78 -11.18
N ASP A 438 6.80 8.75 -9.86
CA ASP A 438 6.69 9.91 -8.97
C ASP A 438 7.97 10.00 -8.12
N ILE A 439 8.45 11.21 -7.83
CA ILE A 439 9.59 11.43 -6.93
C ILE A 439 9.06 11.71 -5.52
N TYR A 440 9.33 10.81 -4.57
CA TYR A 440 9.05 11.05 -3.14
C TYR A 440 10.30 11.59 -2.44
N VAL A 441 10.20 12.81 -1.91
CA VAL A 441 11.23 13.50 -1.13
C VAL A 441 10.78 13.54 0.33
N ASN A 442 11.65 13.12 1.25
CA ASN A 442 11.42 13.33 2.68
C ASN A 442 12.50 14.24 3.27
N SER A 443 12.14 15.10 4.22
CA SER A 443 13.00 16.12 4.83
C SER A 443 14.31 15.54 5.39
N GLY A 444 14.23 14.41 6.09
CA GLY A 444 15.40 13.67 6.59
C GLY A 444 16.35 13.10 5.52
N SER A 445 16.06 13.22 4.22
CA SER A 445 16.85 12.61 3.13
C SER A 445 17.79 13.60 2.41
N LYS A 446 18.95 13.89 3.02
CA LYS A 446 20.12 14.33 2.25
C LYS A 446 20.74 13.11 1.57
N SER A 447 20.44 12.92 0.29
CA SER A 447 20.90 11.77 -0.50
C SER A 447 21.10 12.13 -1.99
N PRO A 448 22.24 11.77 -2.60
CA PRO A 448 22.49 11.88 -4.02
C PRO A 448 21.84 10.73 -4.80
N MET A 449 20.98 9.91 -4.16
CA MET A 449 19.92 9.26 -4.91
C MET A 449 19.06 10.33 -5.61
N LEU A 450 18.87 11.51 -5.00
CA LEU A 450 18.23 12.65 -5.65
C LEU A 450 19.10 13.22 -6.77
N ASP A 451 20.40 13.46 -6.56
CA ASP A 451 21.30 13.92 -7.64
C ASP A 451 21.46 12.91 -8.78
N PHE A 452 21.45 11.61 -8.47
CA PHE A 452 21.44 10.52 -9.44
C PHE A 452 20.13 10.53 -10.25
N ILE A 453 18.97 10.69 -9.61
CA ILE A 453 17.69 10.86 -10.29
C ILE A 453 17.74 12.13 -11.17
N LEU A 454 18.14 13.28 -10.62
CA LEU A 454 18.21 14.56 -11.34
C LEU A 454 19.14 14.52 -12.56
N ASN A 455 20.28 13.83 -12.46
CA ASN A 455 21.28 13.77 -13.52
C ASN A 455 21.08 12.59 -14.50
N ASN A 456 20.23 11.62 -14.18
CA ASN A 456 19.81 10.55 -15.11
C ASN A 456 18.36 10.72 -15.63
N ALA A 457 17.63 11.76 -15.21
CA ALA A 457 16.31 12.14 -15.72
C ALA A 457 16.38 12.72 -17.15
N GLY A 458 16.83 11.90 -18.09
CA GLY A 458 16.78 12.19 -19.52
C GLY A 458 15.41 11.83 -20.12
N THR A 459 14.90 12.74 -20.96
CA THR A 459 13.84 12.55 -21.96
C THR A 459 12.40 12.21 -21.51
N GLU A 460 11.54 13.23 -21.61
CA GLU A 460 10.17 13.16 -22.17
C GLU A 460 9.04 12.47 -21.38
N GLY A 461 9.25 12.13 -20.10
CA GLY A 461 8.17 11.74 -19.18
C GLY A 461 7.52 12.93 -18.44
N PRO A 462 6.21 12.91 -18.16
CA PRO A 462 5.59 13.90 -17.28
C PRO A 462 5.98 13.63 -15.81
N LEU A 463 6.57 14.62 -15.13
CA LEU A 463 7.09 14.42 -13.77
C LEU A 463 6.02 14.70 -12.70
N GLN A 464 5.94 13.83 -11.70
CA GLN A 464 5.22 14.06 -10.44
C GLN A 464 6.20 14.13 -9.26
N VAL A 465 5.96 15.02 -8.30
CA VAL A 465 6.77 15.17 -7.09
C VAL A 465 5.87 15.15 -5.85
N PHE A 466 6.29 14.42 -4.82
CA PHE A 466 5.75 14.45 -3.46
C PHE A 466 6.86 14.91 -2.51
N CYS A 467 6.60 15.86 -1.60
CA CYS A 467 7.54 16.29 -0.58
C CYS A 467 6.90 16.22 0.81
N ASN A 468 7.56 15.56 1.78
CA ASN A 468 7.22 15.65 3.21
C ASN A 468 8.24 16.50 3.97
N LEU A 469 7.77 17.48 4.75
CA LEU A 469 8.58 18.47 5.47
C LEU A 469 8.26 18.46 6.97
N ASP A 470 9.19 17.93 7.76
CA ASP A 470 9.02 17.71 9.19
C ASP A 470 9.58 18.87 10.05
N SER A 471 10.43 19.78 9.52
CA SER A 471 10.95 20.93 10.29
C SER A 471 11.22 22.21 9.47
N ASP A 472 11.31 23.34 10.17
CA ASP A 472 11.68 24.66 9.59
C ASP A 472 13.03 24.68 8.86
N LYS A 473 13.95 23.76 9.21
CA LYS A 473 15.31 23.74 8.66
C LYS A 473 15.36 23.11 7.26
N ASP A 474 14.29 22.42 6.85
CA ASP A 474 14.28 21.61 5.62
C ASP A 474 13.98 22.43 4.36
N ALA A 475 13.28 23.57 4.50
CA ALA A 475 12.95 24.46 3.38
C ALA A 475 14.18 25.07 2.68
N HIS A 476 15.34 25.09 3.34
CA HIS A 476 16.61 25.59 2.81
C HIS A 476 17.58 24.47 2.37
N ASN A 477 17.13 23.21 2.30
CA ASN A 477 17.99 22.07 1.96
C ASN A 477 18.41 22.14 0.47
N PRO A 478 19.72 22.25 0.12
CA PRO A 478 20.17 22.48 -1.25
C PRO A 478 19.67 21.49 -2.32
N PRO A 479 19.51 20.17 -2.05
CA PRO A 479 18.96 19.22 -3.03
C PRO A 479 17.48 19.49 -3.36
N ILE A 480 16.70 20.05 -2.42
CA ILE A 480 15.33 20.49 -2.68
C ILE A 480 15.36 21.69 -3.64
N ALA A 481 16.16 22.72 -3.34
CA ALA A 481 16.34 23.85 -4.26
C ALA A 481 16.85 23.42 -5.64
N ALA A 482 17.72 22.40 -5.72
CA ALA A 482 18.21 21.84 -6.98
C ALA A 482 17.12 21.11 -7.79
N LEU A 483 16.32 20.26 -7.16
CA LEU A 483 15.14 19.60 -7.76
C LEU A 483 14.15 20.65 -8.28
N MET A 484 13.83 21.62 -7.43
CA MET A 484 12.93 22.72 -7.70
C MET A 484 13.47 23.72 -8.75
N SER A 485 14.74 23.63 -9.15
CA SER A 485 15.29 24.44 -10.26
C SER A 485 15.06 23.83 -11.66
N ARG A 486 14.72 22.54 -11.77
CA ARG A 486 14.63 21.79 -13.05
C ARG A 486 13.19 21.64 -13.59
N THR A 487 12.31 22.59 -13.28
CA THR A 487 10.82 22.47 -13.32
C THR A 487 10.14 22.36 -14.69
N SER A 488 10.85 22.50 -15.81
CA SER A 488 10.25 22.62 -17.15
C SER A 488 9.55 21.37 -17.72
N GLN A 489 9.35 20.33 -16.91
CA GLN A 489 8.62 19.09 -17.22
C GLN A 489 7.66 18.65 -16.08
N LEU A 490 7.49 19.48 -15.04
CA LEU A 490 6.73 19.17 -13.84
C LEU A 490 5.22 19.35 -14.05
N LYS A 491 4.45 18.26 -13.92
CA LYS A 491 2.99 18.25 -14.14
C LYS A 491 2.17 18.21 -12.85
N SER A 492 2.69 17.57 -11.81
CA SER A 492 1.97 17.37 -10.54
C SER A 492 2.90 17.56 -9.35
N ILE A 493 2.46 18.33 -8.35
CA ILE A 493 3.16 18.51 -7.06
C ILE A 493 2.20 18.14 -5.93
N THR A 494 2.68 17.36 -4.97
CA THR A 494 2.08 17.19 -3.64
C THR A 494 3.07 17.66 -2.58
N LEU A 495 2.65 18.58 -1.73
CA LEU A 495 3.39 18.98 -0.53
C LEU A 495 2.66 18.48 0.71
N GLN A 496 3.40 17.92 1.66
CA GLN A 496 2.96 17.63 3.02
C GLN A 496 3.93 18.29 4.00
N SER A 497 3.43 19.00 5.00
CA SER A 497 4.25 19.71 5.98
C SER A 497 3.65 19.65 7.38
N ARG A 498 4.50 19.55 8.41
CA ARG A 498 4.11 19.80 9.81
C ARG A 498 4.33 21.26 10.21
N SER A 499 5.37 21.92 9.69
CA SER A 499 5.57 23.36 9.91
C SER A 499 4.74 24.22 8.96
N LEU A 500 4.18 25.29 9.51
CA LEU A 500 3.26 26.22 8.86
C LEU A 500 3.99 27.35 8.12
N GLY A 501 5.22 27.69 8.54
CA GLY A 501 5.86 28.97 8.18
C GLY A 501 6.41 29.07 6.75
N TRP A 502 6.88 27.95 6.18
CA TRP A 502 7.77 27.97 5.02
C TRP A 502 7.16 27.52 3.68
N ILE A 503 5.88 27.14 3.65
CA ILE A 503 5.25 26.63 2.41
C ILE A 503 5.29 27.64 1.26
N GLY A 504 5.23 28.94 1.56
CA GLY A 504 5.36 30.01 0.58
C GLY A 504 6.72 30.04 -0.12
N ASP A 505 7.81 29.76 0.61
CA ASP A 505 9.15 29.78 0.03
C ASP A 505 9.52 28.45 -0.64
N VAL A 506 8.97 27.33 -0.16
CA VAL A 506 8.97 26.06 -0.91
C VAL A 506 8.27 26.24 -2.26
N LEU A 507 7.15 26.98 -2.29
CA LEU A 507 6.45 27.34 -3.54
C LEU A 507 7.28 28.28 -4.43
N ARG A 508 7.88 29.35 -3.90
CA ARG A 508 8.79 30.22 -4.68
C ARG A 508 9.92 29.43 -5.36
N LEU A 509 10.50 28.47 -4.62
CA LEU A 509 11.56 27.61 -5.15
C LEU A 509 11.00 26.68 -6.25
N ALA A 510 9.88 26.01 -6.00
CA ALA A 510 9.29 24.95 -6.84
C ALA A 510 8.77 25.38 -8.22
N THR A 511 8.81 26.67 -8.56
CA THR A 511 7.93 27.24 -9.60
C THR A 511 8.61 28.23 -10.56
N GLY A 512 9.95 28.31 -10.55
CA GLY A 512 10.71 29.25 -11.41
C GLY A 512 10.41 29.17 -12.91
N ARG A 513 9.80 28.07 -13.38
CA ARG A 513 8.99 27.98 -14.60
C ARG A 513 7.80 27.06 -14.32
N ALA A 514 6.57 27.58 -14.40
CA ALA A 514 5.36 26.88 -13.97
C ALA A 514 4.35 26.57 -15.10
N ASP A 515 4.74 26.80 -16.35
CA ASP A 515 3.89 26.76 -17.56
C ASP A 515 3.18 25.41 -17.81
N LYS A 516 3.66 24.32 -17.19
CA LYS A 516 3.18 22.94 -17.38
C LYS A 516 2.57 22.30 -16.13
N LEU A 517 2.50 23.02 -15.02
CA LEU A 517 1.91 22.49 -13.79
C LEU A 517 0.38 22.40 -13.94
N GLU A 518 -0.14 21.18 -14.05
CA GLU A 518 -1.56 20.90 -14.25
C GLU A 518 -2.28 20.50 -12.96
N SER A 519 -1.55 20.00 -11.96
CA SER A 519 -2.07 19.53 -10.67
C SER A 519 -1.21 19.99 -9.49
N PHE A 520 -1.85 20.50 -8.43
CA PHE A 520 -1.18 20.89 -7.20
C PHE A 520 -1.97 20.40 -5.99
N LYS A 521 -1.28 19.85 -5.00
CA LYS A 521 -1.85 19.32 -3.76
C LYS A 521 -1.04 19.78 -2.56
N VAL A 522 -1.72 20.15 -1.48
CA VAL A 522 -1.13 20.48 -0.18
C VAL A 522 -1.87 19.75 0.94
N ILE A 523 -1.10 19.24 1.90
CA ILE A 523 -1.55 18.65 3.16
C ILE A 523 -0.78 19.33 4.31
N SER A 524 -1.45 20.08 5.17
CA SER A 524 -0.93 20.33 6.52
C SER A 524 -1.14 19.08 7.38
N GLY A 525 -0.15 18.71 8.17
CA GLY A 525 -0.20 17.51 9.01
C GLY A 525 -1.15 17.66 10.19
N MET A 526 -2.04 16.68 10.39
CA MET A 526 -2.66 16.47 11.69
C MET A 526 -1.62 15.85 12.63
N GLY A 527 -1.08 16.64 13.55
CA GLY A 527 -0.32 16.13 14.69
C GLY A 527 -1.22 15.37 15.67
N SER A 528 -0.63 14.44 16.42
CA SER A 528 -1.28 13.70 17.51
C SER A 528 -1.29 14.46 18.85
N ASP A 529 -0.65 15.63 18.89
CA ASP A 529 -0.16 16.24 20.11
C ASP A 529 -0.95 17.52 20.40
N GLU A 530 -1.77 17.51 21.46
CA GLU A 530 -2.82 18.50 21.74
C GLU A 530 -2.33 19.93 22.08
N ASN A 531 -1.03 20.24 21.92
CA ASN A 531 -0.37 21.43 22.47
C ASN A 531 0.53 22.23 21.50
N GLU A 532 0.53 21.95 20.20
CA GLU A 532 1.18 22.83 19.20
C GLU A 532 0.19 23.88 18.65
N ASP A 533 0.64 25.11 18.37
CA ASP A 533 -0.22 26.21 17.90
C ASP A 533 -0.76 25.93 16.48
N TRP A 534 -2.02 25.51 16.39
CA TRP A 534 -2.73 25.20 15.12
C TRP A 534 -3.06 26.46 14.31
N GLY A 535 -2.06 27.04 13.66
CA GLY A 535 -2.21 28.14 12.72
C GLY A 535 -2.69 27.68 11.33
N ASP A 536 -3.63 28.42 10.77
CA ASP A 536 -4.17 28.21 9.42
C ASP A 536 -3.05 28.40 8.36
N VAL A 537 -2.68 27.35 7.60
CA VAL A 537 -1.57 27.42 6.62
C VAL A 537 -1.96 28.29 5.43
N LEU A 538 -1.56 29.57 5.47
CA LEU A 538 -1.80 30.51 4.38
C LEU A 538 -0.75 30.36 3.27
N ILE A 539 -1.16 29.72 2.17
CA ILE A 539 -0.46 29.77 0.88
C ILE A 539 -0.45 31.23 0.39
N PRO A 540 0.64 31.78 -0.18
CA PRO A 540 0.66 33.19 -0.57
C PRO A 540 -0.06 33.44 -1.91
N THR A 541 -0.13 34.70 -2.37
CA THR A 541 -0.78 35.06 -3.67
C THR A 541 -0.08 34.39 -4.85
N ILE A 542 -0.75 34.28 -6.01
CA ILE A 542 -0.18 33.52 -7.14
C ILE A 542 1.16 34.08 -7.62
N ASP A 543 1.33 35.40 -7.67
CA ASP A 543 2.57 36.05 -8.09
C ASP A 543 3.72 35.82 -7.08
N THR A 544 3.35 35.57 -5.82
CA THR A 544 4.27 35.26 -4.73
C THR A 544 4.64 33.77 -4.70
N ALA A 545 3.68 32.89 -5.01
CA ALA A 545 3.85 31.44 -5.07
C ALA A 545 4.47 30.94 -6.39
N PHE A 546 4.26 31.68 -7.48
CA PHE A 546 4.67 31.36 -8.85
C PHE A 546 5.33 32.59 -9.52
N PRO A 547 6.48 33.07 -9.02
CA PRO A 547 7.17 34.24 -9.59
C PRO A 547 7.66 34.03 -11.04
N GLY A 548 7.70 32.77 -11.52
CA GLY A 548 7.95 32.43 -12.92
C GLY A 548 6.74 32.60 -13.86
N GLY A 549 5.59 33.06 -13.35
CA GLY A 549 4.34 33.26 -14.10
C GLY A 549 3.27 32.21 -13.80
N THR A 550 2.01 32.56 -14.10
CA THR A 550 0.81 31.80 -13.76
C THR A 550 0.80 30.36 -14.31
N PRO A 551 0.65 29.32 -13.47
CA PRO A 551 0.54 27.92 -13.92
C PRO A 551 -0.77 27.62 -14.64
N ASN A 552 -0.74 26.63 -15.54
CA ASN A 552 -1.92 26.07 -16.21
C ASN A 552 -2.70 25.10 -15.32
N LEU A 553 -2.95 25.52 -14.08
CA LEU A 553 -3.42 24.65 -13.00
C LEU A 553 -4.89 24.24 -13.21
N ARG A 554 -5.13 22.94 -13.42
CA ARG A 554 -6.45 22.34 -13.68
C ARG A 554 -7.04 21.64 -12.47
N LYS A 555 -6.20 21.05 -11.60
CA LYS A 555 -6.59 20.45 -10.32
C LYS A 555 -5.87 21.12 -9.15
N LEU A 556 -6.62 21.47 -8.11
CA LEU A 556 -6.10 21.88 -6.80
C LEU A 556 -6.71 21.01 -5.69
N GLU A 557 -5.87 20.54 -4.76
CA GLU A 557 -6.30 19.82 -3.56
C GLU A 557 -5.65 20.46 -2.31
N LEU A 558 -6.46 20.94 -1.36
CA LEU A 558 -6.00 21.58 -0.13
C LEU A 558 -6.52 20.83 1.08
N ARG A 559 -5.65 20.53 2.05
CA ARG A 559 -6.04 19.94 3.35
C ARG A 559 -5.33 20.63 4.50
N GLY A 560 -6.08 21.13 5.48
CA GLY A 560 -5.54 21.94 6.58
C GLY A 560 -4.87 23.24 6.11
N CYS A 561 -5.29 23.81 4.97
CA CYS A 561 -4.64 24.96 4.33
C CYS A 561 -5.63 25.92 3.67
N SER A 562 -5.17 27.16 3.53
CA SER A 562 -5.94 28.34 3.13
C SER A 562 -5.24 29.08 1.99
N VAL A 563 -6.00 29.60 1.01
CA VAL A 563 -5.46 30.31 -0.18
C VAL A 563 -6.08 31.69 -0.38
N PRO A 564 -5.35 32.74 -0.81
CA PRO A 564 -5.95 34.01 -1.20
C PRO A 564 -6.97 33.84 -2.33
N LEU A 565 -8.05 34.62 -2.32
CA LEU A 565 -9.04 34.57 -3.41
C LEU A 565 -8.39 34.86 -4.79
N SER A 566 -7.43 35.80 -4.82
CA SER A 566 -6.64 36.12 -6.01
C SER A 566 -5.82 34.95 -6.56
N PHE A 567 -5.44 33.98 -5.71
CA PHE A 567 -4.76 32.75 -6.14
C PHE A 567 -5.71 31.85 -6.93
N LEU A 568 -6.95 31.69 -6.47
CA LEU A 568 -7.92 30.85 -7.18
C LEU A 568 -8.38 31.49 -8.49
N GLN A 569 -8.70 32.80 -8.47
CA GLN A 569 -9.21 33.54 -9.63
C GLN A 569 -8.25 33.63 -10.81
N SER A 570 -6.96 33.44 -10.58
CA SER A 570 -5.91 33.46 -11.61
C SER A 570 -5.59 32.08 -12.19
N THR A 571 -6.21 30.99 -11.70
CA THR A 571 -5.98 29.61 -12.18
C THR A 571 -7.09 29.09 -13.08
N GLN A 572 -6.77 28.12 -13.95
CA GLN A 572 -7.74 27.50 -14.87
C GLN A 572 -8.43 26.25 -14.27
N LEU A 573 -8.81 26.32 -13.00
CA LEU A 573 -9.28 25.16 -12.25
C LEU A 573 -10.57 24.57 -12.83
N THR A 574 -10.48 23.28 -13.15
CA THR A 574 -11.61 22.41 -13.52
C THR A 574 -12.01 21.49 -12.36
N HIS A 575 -11.08 21.24 -11.42
CA HIS A 575 -11.26 20.34 -10.29
C HIS A 575 -10.68 20.97 -9.00
N LEU A 576 -11.51 21.12 -7.98
CA LEU A 576 -11.12 21.60 -6.65
C LEU A 576 -11.50 20.57 -5.58
N ILE A 577 -10.57 20.27 -4.68
CA ILE A 577 -10.76 19.41 -3.51
C ILE A 577 -10.31 20.21 -2.27
N MET A 578 -11.13 20.26 -1.23
CA MET A 578 -10.81 20.97 0.01
C MET A 578 -11.20 20.19 1.26
N GLU A 579 -10.32 20.26 2.26
CA GLU A 579 -10.47 19.69 3.60
C GLU A 579 -9.99 20.78 4.60
N PRO A 580 -10.85 21.76 4.98
CA PRO A 580 -10.50 22.77 5.99
C PRO A 580 -9.97 22.17 7.29
N ALA A 581 -9.09 22.91 7.98
CA ALA A 581 -8.65 22.57 9.32
C ALA A 581 -9.83 22.61 10.33
N PRO A 582 -9.80 21.82 11.42
CA PRO A 582 -10.61 22.09 12.60
C PRO A 582 -10.29 23.48 13.14
N VAL A 583 -11.31 24.31 13.39
CA VAL A 583 -11.10 25.72 13.73
C VAL A 583 -10.86 25.89 15.23
N LEU A 584 -9.61 26.11 15.61
CA LEU A 584 -9.28 26.85 16.83
C LEU A 584 -9.36 28.37 16.57
N TYR A 585 -9.78 29.10 17.60
CA TYR A 585 -10.42 30.41 17.46
C TYR A 585 -9.40 31.57 17.32
N TYR A 586 -9.08 31.99 16.09
CA TYR A 586 -8.21 33.16 15.81
C TYR A 586 -8.95 34.35 15.17
N PRO A 587 -9.60 35.23 15.97
CA PRO A 587 -10.46 36.31 15.49
C PRO A 587 -9.70 37.58 15.05
N SER A 588 -8.60 37.47 14.27
CA SER A 588 -7.79 38.67 13.95
C SER A 588 -6.92 38.64 12.68
N ARG A 589 -7.46 38.30 11.49
CA ARG A 589 -6.95 38.83 10.20
C ARG A 589 -8.10 39.09 9.21
N HIS A 590 -8.51 40.35 9.08
CA HIS A 590 -9.30 40.79 7.94
C HIS A 590 -8.41 40.91 6.70
N ASP A 591 -8.40 39.90 5.83
CA ASP A 591 -8.35 40.10 4.37
C ASP A 591 -8.62 38.79 3.60
N LEU A 592 -9.02 38.92 2.33
CA LEU A 592 -9.63 37.92 1.44
C LEU A 592 -8.85 36.60 1.27
N THR A 593 -8.90 35.75 2.29
CA THR A 593 -8.24 34.45 2.38
C THR A 593 -9.27 33.34 2.57
N PHE A 594 -9.05 32.22 1.89
CA PHE A 594 -9.98 31.10 1.73
C PHE A 594 -9.53 29.92 2.60
N GLY A 595 -9.40 30.21 3.90
CA GLY A 595 -9.72 29.24 4.96
C GLY A 595 -11.19 29.40 5.32
N ILE A 596 -11.84 28.36 5.85
CA ILE A 596 -13.28 28.44 6.18
C ILE A 596 -13.47 28.95 7.62
N SER A 597 -12.92 30.12 7.89
CA SER A 597 -13.22 30.98 9.05
C SER A 597 -14.22 32.10 8.72
N GLY A 598 -14.64 32.21 7.46
CA GLY A 598 -15.68 33.12 6.98
C GLY A 598 -17.01 32.42 6.66
N PRO A 599 -18.14 33.16 6.62
CA PRO A 599 -19.47 32.59 6.42
C PRO A 599 -19.64 31.94 5.04
N LEU A 600 -20.56 30.96 4.96
CA LEU A 600 -20.85 30.17 3.75
C LEU A 600 -21.18 31.01 2.49
N SER A 601 -21.71 32.22 2.68
CA SER A 601 -21.94 33.21 1.61
C SER A 601 -20.64 33.60 0.88
N SER A 602 -19.51 33.67 1.59
CA SER A 602 -18.20 33.96 1.02
C SER A 602 -17.72 32.81 0.14
N LEU A 603 -17.85 31.55 0.58
CA LEU A 603 -17.56 30.36 -0.23
C LEU A 603 -18.37 30.37 -1.55
N ILE A 604 -19.66 30.72 -1.47
CA ILE A 604 -20.55 30.85 -2.63
C ILE A 604 -20.10 32.00 -3.55
N GLY A 605 -19.67 33.14 -3.03
CA GLY A 605 -19.10 34.24 -3.81
C GLY A 605 -17.81 33.84 -4.55
N ILE A 606 -16.95 33.11 -3.87
CA ILE A 606 -15.65 32.66 -4.38
C ILE A 606 -15.81 31.64 -5.50
N LEU A 607 -16.61 30.59 -5.30
CA LEU A 607 -16.83 29.55 -6.32
C LEU A 607 -17.50 30.09 -7.60
N ARG A 608 -18.31 31.17 -7.53
CA ARG A 608 -18.84 31.85 -8.72
C ARG A 608 -17.74 32.46 -9.60
N SER A 609 -16.63 32.88 -8.99
CA SER A 609 -15.51 33.54 -9.69
C SER A 609 -14.55 32.55 -10.39
N LEU A 610 -14.81 31.24 -10.34
CA LEU A 610 -14.03 30.20 -11.00
C LEU A 610 -14.79 29.67 -12.23
N PRO A 611 -14.65 30.30 -13.41
CA PRO A 611 -15.59 30.11 -14.52
C PRO A 611 -15.54 28.73 -15.18
N LEU A 612 -14.44 27.98 -14.98
CA LEU A 612 -14.13 26.68 -15.58
C LEU A 612 -14.38 25.47 -14.65
N LEU A 613 -14.76 25.70 -13.39
CA LEU A 613 -14.89 24.63 -12.39
C LEU A 613 -16.00 23.64 -12.76
N ARG A 614 -15.66 22.34 -12.80
CA ARG A 614 -16.56 21.22 -13.12
C ARG A 614 -16.72 20.21 -11.99
N LYS A 615 -15.68 20.02 -11.18
CA LYS A 615 -15.67 19.06 -10.07
C LYS A 615 -15.29 19.76 -8.77
N LEU A 616 -16.12 19.62 -7.75
CA LEU A 616 -15.91 20.19 -6.43
C LEU A 616 -16.07 19.11 -5.36
N HIS A 617 -15.09 18.97 -4.48
CA HIS A 617 -15.14 18.06 -3.33
C HIS A 617 -14.87 18.87 -2.06
N LEU A 618 -15.78 18.86 -1.10
CA LEU A 618 -15.64 19.54 0.20
C LEU A 618 -15.70 18.52 1.34
N ARG A 619 -14.78 18.65 2.31
CA ARG A 619 -14.60 17.71 3.42
C ARG A 619 -14.51 18.49 4.73
N PHE A 620 -15.61 18.61 5.44
CA PHE A 620 -15.66 19.31 6.72
C PHE A 620 -15.22 18.35 7.85
N PRO A 621 -14.38 18.78 8.81
CA PRO A 621 -13.99 17.96 9.94
C PRO A 621 -15.20 17.61 10.83
N ILE A 622 -15.12 16.45 11.50
CA ILE A 622 -16.23 15.86 12.27
C ILE A 622 -16.57 16.73 13.49
N GLU A 623 -15.54 17.28 14.14
CA GLU A 623 -15.63 18.12 15.36
C GLU A 623 -16.16 19.54 15.09
N ALA A 624 -16.72 19.81 13.92
CA ALA A 624 -17.40 21.07 13.60
C ALA A 624 -18.77 21.21 14.29
N SER A 625 -18.87 20.86 15.57
CA SER A 625 -19.99 21.21 16.44
C SER A 625 -19.97 22.70 16.77
N ASP A 626 -21.12 23.35 16.57
CA ASP A 626 -21.51 24.68 17.08
C ASP A 626 -20.66 25.92 16.69
N ALA A 627 -19.46 25.75 16.13
CA ALA A 627 -18.57 26.86 15.75
C ALA A 627 -18.96 27.62 14.45
N MET A 628 -19.87 27.07 13.64
CA MET A 628 -20.39 27.75 12.44
C MET A 628 -21.85 28.18 12.61
N ASP A 629 -22.09 29.49 12.65
CA ASP A 629 -23.45 30.05 12.71
C ASP A 629 -24.21 29.86 11.38
N PHE A 630 -24.90 28.73 11.26
CA PHE A 630 -25.89 28.47 10.21
C PHE A 630 -27.28 29.04 10.52
N SER A 631 -27.49 29.70 11.68
CA SER A 631 -28.81 30.18 12.11
C SER A 631 -29.29 31.41 11.35
N SER A 632 -28.36 32.18 10.77
CA SER A 632 -28.64 33.31 9.88
C SER A 632 -29.53 32.87 8.71
N PRO A 633 -30.82 33.26 8.66
CA PRO A 633 -31.72 32.77 7.62
C PRO A 633 -31.29 33.36 6.28
N LEU A 634 -30.87 32.51 5.34
CA LEU A 634 -30.39 32.91 4.01
C LEU A 634 -31.49 33.61 3.20
N ARG A 635 -31.64 34.92 3.44
CA ARG A 635 -32.64 35.81 2.84
C ARG A 635 -32.42 35.90 1.34
N LYS A 636 -33.06 34.99 0.61
CA LYS A 636 -33.14 34.98 -0.85
C LYS A 636 -31.77 34.92 -1.53
N LEU A 637 -31.12 33.75 -1.48
CA LEU A 637 -30.15 33.38 -2.52
C LEU A 637 -30.88 33.16 -3.87
N GLN A 638 -31.31 34.27 -4.46
CA GLN A 638 -31.42 34.36 -5.91
C GLN A 638 -30.00 34.25 -6.45
N ASP A 639 -29.66 33.10 -7.03
CA ASP A 639 -28.73 32.92 -8.16
C ASP A 639 -28.41 31.44 -8.34
N VAL A 640 -29.13 30.80 -9.27
CA VAL A 640 -29.00 29.38 -9.65
C VAL A 640 -27.68 29.10 -10.44
N VAL A 641 -26.84 30.13 -10.61
CA VAL A 641 -25.71 30.16 -11.54
C VAL A 641 -24.63 29.12 -11.21
N LEU A 642 -24.35 28.89 -9.93
CA LEU A 642 -23.18 28.10 -9.50
C LEU A 642 -23.27 26.62 -9.90
N LEU A 643 -24.39 25.97 -9.58
CA LEU A 643 -24.62 24.54 -9.84
C LEU A 643 -24.89 24.24 -11.33
N SER A 644 -25.12 25.28 -12.16
CA SER A 644 -25.42 25.12 -13.60
C SER A 644 -24.21 24.72 -14.47
N LYS A 645 -23.00 24.68 -13.86
CA LYS A 645 -21.71 24.37 -14.50
C LYS A 645 -21.01 23.11 -13.96
N LEU A 646 -21.30 22.69 -12.73
CA LEU A 646 -20.67 21.51 -12.14
C LEU A 646 -21.21 20.23 -12.80
N GLU A 647 -20.32 19.26 -12.95
CA GLU A 647 -20.57 17.90 -13.42
C GLU A 647 -20.57 16.92 -12.23
N SER A 648 -19.76 17.20 -11.19
CA SER A 648 -19.65 16.41 -9.96
C SER A 648 -19.59 17.32 -8.74
N LEU A 649 -20.34 16.99 -7.69
CA LEU A 649 -20.27 17.63 -6.38
C LEU A 649 -20.20 16.55 -5.29
N ASP A 650 -19.10 16.51 -4.56
CA ASP A 650 -18.94 15.57 -3.45
C ASP A 650 -18.82 16.35 -2.14
N LEU A 651 -19.60 15.96 -1.12
CA LEU A 651 -19.58 16.59 0.21
C LEU A 651 -19.36 15.53 1.30
N SER A 652 -18.64 15.90 2.35
CA SER A 652 -18.52 15.07 3.54
C SER A 652 -18.31 15.88 4.81
N GLY A 653 -18.76 15.37 5.96
CA GLY A 653 -18.76 16.04 7.26
C GLY A 653 -19.91 15.56 8.14
N SER A 654 -20.24 16.27 9.21
CA SER A 654 -21.39 15.92 10.06
C SER A 654 -22.73 16.07 9.33
N LEU A 655 -23.74 15.28 9.72
CA LEU A 655 -25.09 15.35 9.15
C LEU A 655 -25.71 16.76 9.23
N SER A 656 -25.47 17.52 10.30
CA SER A 656 -25.94 18.90 10.44
C SER A 656 -25.34 19.84 9.38
N VAL A 657 -24.03 19.75 9.13
CA VAL A 657 -23.34 20.51 8.07
C VAL A 657 -23.84 20.09 6.68
N MET A 658 -24.06 18.79 6.45
CA MET A 658 -24.66 18.32 5.20
C MET A 658 -26.06 18.93 4.99
N CYS A 659 -26.96 18.83 5.97
CA CYS A 659 -28.29 19.42 5.89
C CYS A 659 -28.27 20.93 5.67
N ALA A 660 -27.37 21.66 6.35
CA ALA A 660 -27.21 23.11 6.19
C ALA A 660 -26.73 23.50 4.78
N VAL A 661 -25.78 22.76 4.20
CA VAL A 661 -25.31 22.98 2.82
C VAL A 661 -26.41 22.60 1.83
N LEU A 662 -26.93 21.37 1.90
CA LEU A 662 -27.89 20.81 0.95
C LEU A 662 -29.22 21.59 0.92
N GLY A 663 -29.74 22.00 2.07
CA GLY A 663 -30.97 22.80 2.17
C GLY A 663 -30.89 24.16 1.46
N ASN A 664 -29.69 24.62 1.11
CA ASN A 664 -29.45 25.88 0.40
C ASN A 664 -28.95 25.70 -1.05
N LEU A 665 -28.77 24.46 -1.54
CA LEU A 665 -28.34 24.17 -2.92
C LEU A 665 -29.54 23.94 -3.86
N ARG A 666 -29.74 24.85 -4.83
CA ARG A 666 -30.71 24.67 -5.92
C ARG A 666 -30.05 24.06 -7.16
N VAL A 667 -30.03 22.72 -7.22
CA VAL A 667 -29.50 21.97 -8.38
C VAL A 667 -30.42 22.13 -9.60
N VAL A 668 -29.84 22.26 -10.79
CA VAL A 668 -30.57 22.26 -12.06
C VAL A 668 -30.67 20.82 -12.58
N PRO A 669 -31.88 20.26 -12.81
CA PRO A 669 -32.04 18.90 -13.34
C PRO A 669 -31.30 18.67 -14.66
N GLY A 670 -30.72 17.48 -14.83
CA GLY A 670 -30.10 17.05 -16.08
C GLY A 670 -28.71 17.64 -16.40
N LYS A 671 -28.04 18.29 -15.44
CA LYS A 671 -26.66 18.80 -15.63
C LYS A 671 -25.62 18.26 -14.67
N LEU A 672 -25.98 18.08 -13.41
CA LEU A 672 -25.09 17.52 -12.38
C LEU A 672 -25.15 15.99 -12.49
N GLY A 673 -24.06 15.36 -12.94
CA GLY A 673 -24.01 13.92 -13.22
C GLY A 673 -23.63 13.06 -12.00
N HIS A 674 -23.06 13.67 -10.96
CA HIS A 674 -22.72 13.02 -9.71
C HIS A 674 -22.99 13.93 -8.50
N ILE A 675 -23.66 13.37 -7.49
CA ILE A 675 -23.58 13.84 -6.11
C ILE A 675 -23.12 12.65 -5.27
N GLY A 676 -21.98 12.80 -4.60
CA GLY A 676 -21.49 11.85 -3.59
C GLY A 676 -21.55 12.48 -2.20
N LEU A 677 -22.10 11.76 -1.23
CA LEU A 677 -22.23 12.27 0.15
C LEU A 677 -21.73 11.22 1.13
N ALA A 678 -20.89 11.63 2.08
CA ALA A 678 -20.45 10.79 3.19
C ALA A 678 -20.57 11.57 4.50
N PHE A 679 -21.43 11.14 5.44
CA PHE A 679 -21.62 11.85 6.69
C PHE A 679 -21.63 10.96 7.92
N THR A 680 -21.15 11.49 9.04
CA THR A 680 -21.27 10.83 10.35
C THR A 680 -22.67 11.03 10.93
N ILE A 681 -23.20 9.97 11.52
CA ILE A 681 -24.39 10.00 12.39
C ILE A 681 -23.94 10.22 13.84
N PRO A 682 -24.62 11.05 14.65
CA PRO A 682 -24.36 11.18 16.08
C PRO A 682 -24.55 9.85 16.85
N ASN A 683 -23.70 9.58 17.83
CA ASN A 683 -23.66 8.29 18.55
C ASN A 683 -24.94 7.91 19.32
N ASP A 684 -25.89 8.84 19.49
CA ASP A 684 -27.21 8.62 20.10
C ASP A 684 -28.31 8.25 19.09
N VAL A 685 -28.00 8.22 17.79
CA VAL A 685 -28.92 7.89 16.70
C VAL A 685 -28.50 6.56 16.04
N ASP A 686 -29.41 5.57 16.05
CA ASP A 686 -29.21 4.30 15.35
C ASP A 686 -28.93 4.50 13.85
N THR A 687 -27.95 3.77 13.31
CA THR A 687 -27.47 3.96 11.93
C THR A 687 -28.53 3.61 10.90
N GLY A 688 -29.35 2.59 11.14
CA GLY A 688 -30.49 2.26 10.26
C GLY A 688 -31.54 3.37 10.24
N THR A 689 -31.84 3.95 11.40
CA THR A 689 -32.76 5.06 11.59
C THR A 689 -32.26 6.34 10.91
N GLY A 690 -30.98 6.68 11.04
CA GLY A 690 -30.37 7.85 10.39
C GLY A 690 -30.32 7.73 8.86
N VAL A 691 -30.03 6.55 8.31
CA VAL A 691 -30.17 6.27 6.86
C VAL A 691 -31.60 6.50 6.39
N GLY A 692 -32.59 5.93 7.12
CA GLY A 692 -34.01 6.06 6.79
C GLY A 692 -34.46 7.53 6.74
N GLN A 693 -34.16 8.30 7.79
CA GLN A 693 -34.52 9.72 7.87
C GLN A 693 -33.87 10.57 6.75
N PHE A 694 -32.62 10.28 6.39
CA PHE A 694 -31.95 10.95 5.27
C PHE A 694 -32.64 10.65 3.92
N CYS A 695 -33.00 9.40 3.67
CA CYS A 695 -33.71 9.01 2.45
C CYS A 695 -35.14 9.55 2.38
N GLU A 696 -35.87 9.64 3.50
CA GLU A 696 -37.20 10.28 3.55
C GLU A 696 -37.12 11.79 3.28
N ALA A 697 -36.12 12.47 3.84
CA ALA A 697 -35.88 13.90 3.63
C ALA A 697 -35.52 14.21 2.16
N TRP A 698 -34.84 13.29 1.46
CA TRP A 698 -34.40 13.48 0.08
C TRP A 698 -34.88 12.38 -0.88
N LYS A 699 -36.06 12.62 -1.46
CA LYS A 699 -36.78 11.77 -2.44
C LYS A 699 -36.08 11.49 -3.79
N GLY A 700 -34.75 11.64 -3.86
CA GLY A 700 -33.91 11.33 -5.02
C GLY A 700 -32.83 10.29 -4.73
N CYS A 701 -32.70 9.81 -3.49
CA CYS A 701 -31.65 8.87 -3.07
C CYS A 701 -31.94 7.46 -3.58
N HIS A 702 -31.06 6.92 -4.44
CA HIS A 702 -31.21 5.56 -4.98
C HIS A 702 -30.61 4.49 -4.07
N SER A 703 -29.51 4.80 -3.41
CA SER A 703 -28.78 3.88 -2.54
C SER A 703 -27.95 4.64 -1.52
N ALA A 704 -28.10 4.27 -0.25
CA ALA A 704 -27.24 4.68 0.84
C ALA A 704 -26.77 3.44 1.62
N VAL A 705 -25.52 3.45 2.07
CA VAL A 705 -24.85 2.33 2.75
C VAL A 705 -24.14 2.85 4.00
N SER A 706 -24.32 2.18 5.13
CA SER A 706 -23.54 2.45 6.35
C SER A 706 -22.19 1.73 6.29
N ILE A 707 -21.13 2.45 6.68
CA ILE A 707 -19.75 1.96 6.79
C ILE A 707 -19.23 2.43 8.16
N GLY A 708 -19.58 1.69 9.20
CA GLY A 708 -19.47 2.17 10.59
C GLY A 708 -20.42 3.36 10.82
N ASP A 709 -19.95 4.36 11.57
CA ASP A 709 -20.71 5.57 11.92
C ASP A 709 -21.00 6.49 10.72
N TRP A 710 -20.43 6.18 9.55
CA TRP A 710 -20.65 6.90 8.31
C TRP A 710 -21.79 6.32 7.48
N VAL A 711 -22.60 7.20 6.89
CA VAL A 711 -23.50 6.87 5.78
C VAL A 711 -22.93 7.45 4.49
N VAL A 712 -22.79 6.61 3.47
CA VAL A 712 -22.39 6.98 2.12
C VAL A 712 -23.58 6.83 1.17
N ALA A 713 -23.97 7.91 0.50
CA ALA A 713 -25.06 7.92 -0.48
C ALA A 713 -24.53 8.15 -1.90
N GLU A 714 -24.90 7.27 -2.83
CA GLU A 714 -24.57 7.37 -4.25
C GLU A 714 -25.81 7.69 -5.10
N ARG A 715 -25.60 8.52 -6.13
CA ARG A 715 -26.56 8.86 -7.21
C ARG A 715 -27.91 9.40 -6.74
N LEU A 716 -27.98 10.73 -6.70
CA LEU A 716 -29.18 11.49 -6.35
C LEU A 716 -29.79 12.14 -7.60
N GLU A 717 -30.96 11.68 -8.04
CA GLU A 717 -31.72 12.35 -9.12
C GLU A 717 -32.61 13.47 -8.56
N VAL A 718 -32.73 14.57 -9.31
CA VAL A 718 -33.39 15.79 -8.84
C VAL A 718 -34.72 16.01 -9.56
N PHE A 719 -35.81 15.58 -8.92
CA PHE A 719 -37.17 15.81 -9.40
C PHE A 719 -37.71 17.20 -8.97
N PRO A 720 -38.38 17.94 -9.86
CA PRO A 720 -38.84 19.30 -9.58
C PRO A 720 -40.22 19.34 -8.91
N THR A 721 -40.29 19.28 -7.57
CA THR A 721 -41.47 19.75 -6.81
C THR A 721 -41.12 20.09 -5.36
N TRP A 722 -41.57 21.25 -4.87
CA TRP A 722 -41.34 21.71 -3.50
C TRP A 722 -42.61 22.40 -2.98
N ILE A 723 -43.10 21.99 -1.81
CA ILE A 723 -44.22 22.62 -1.08
C ILE A 723 -43.83 22.68 0.42
N PRO A 724 -43.99 23.81 1.12
CA PRO A 724 -43.33 24.04 2.42
C PRO A 724 -44.26 24.14 3.65
N ALA A 725 -43.64 24.45 4.80
CA ALA A 725 -44.22 24.91 6.08
C ALA A 725 -44.65 23.78 7.05
N THR A 726 -44.67 23.98 8.38
CA THR A 726 -44.59 25.22 9.19
C THR A 726 -43.54 25.17 10.30
N ARG A 727 -43.25 26.32 10.93
CA ARG A 727 -42.45 26.43 12.17
C ARG A 727 -43.23 25.90 13.37
N HIS A 728 -42.53 25.40 14.38
CA HIS A 728 -42.72 25.90 15.75
C HIS A 728 -41.41 25.81 16.55
N GLU A 729 -41.25 26.71 17.52
CA GLU A 729 -40.03 26.90 18.31
C GLU A 729 -40.19 26.28 19.70
N ASN A 730 -39.29 25.38 20.12
CA ASN A 730 -38.90 25.22 21.53
C ASN A 730 -37.57 24.43 21.65
N PRO A 731 -36.49 24.99 22.23
CA PRO A 731 -35.23 24.27 22.41
C PRO A 731 -35.18 23.57 23.78
N ASN A 732 -35.48 22.27 23.86
CA ASN A 732 -34.96 21.32 24.85
C ASN A 732 -35.53 19.88 24.68
N PHE A 733 -34.64 18.90 24.47
CA PHE A 733 -34.74 17.48 24.85
C PHE A 733 -35.82 16.50 24.28
N ASN A 734 -35.40 15.22 24.25
CA ASN A 734 -36.16 13.95 24.36
C ASN A 734 -37.02 13.40 23.19
N GLY A 735 -36.59 12.25 22.66
CA GLY A 735 -37.07 10.94 23.17
C GLY A 735 -38.40 10.34 22.66
N LEU A 736 -38.29 9.32 21.79
CA LEU A 736 -39.19 8.18 21.50
C LEU A 736 -40.64 8.14 22.06
N GLY A 737 -41.65 7.98 21.17
CA GLY A 737 -43.05 7.64 21.52
C GLY A 737 -43.89 7.13 20.33
N TYR A 738 -44.78 6.14 20.55
CA TYR A 738 -45.39 5.26 19.52
C TYR A 738 -46.85 5.60 19.05
N LEU A 739 -47.15 5.28 17.77
CA LEU A 739 -48.43 4.85 17.10
C LEU A 739 -49.84 5.37 17.52
N PHE A 740 -50.68 5.83 16.55
CA PHE A 740 -51.75 5.03 15.85
C PHE A 740 -52.81 5.83 15.01
N GLN A 741 -53.27 5.27 13.86
CA GLN A 741 -54.56 5.49 13.10
C GLN A 741 -54.82 6.90 12.47
N TRP A 742 -55.50 7.15 11.32
CA TRP A 742 -56.18 6.41 10.20
C TRP A 742 -56.50 7.43 9.03
N TRP A 743 -56.98 7.18 7.78
CA TRP A 743 -57.43 6.01 6.99
C TRP A 743 -57.39 6.28 5.43
N ASP A 744 -57.94 5.36 4.63
CA ASP A 744 -58.09 5.17 3.16
C ASP A 744 -58.35 6.34 2.15
N ARG A 745 -57.76 6.24 0.92
CA ARG A 745 -58.54 6.09 -0.36
C ARG A 745 -57.80 5.44 -1.57
N ARG A 746 -57.95 4.11 -1.68
CA ARG A 746 -58.09 3.25 -2.90
C ARG A 746 -56.90 2.94 -3.85
N GLY A 747 -56.54 1.65 -3.90
CA GLY A 747 -56.28 0.88 -5.14
C GLY A 747 -54.81 0.50 -5.43
N LEU A 748 -54.45 -0.74 -5.84
CA LEU A 748 -55.25 -1.95 -6.12
C LEU A 748 -54.46 -3.26 -5.91
N LYS A 749 -55.05 -4.18 -5.11
CA LYS A 749 -54.87 -5.65 -5.08
C LYS A 749 -53.53 -6.27 -4.61
N SER A 750 -53.65 -7.55 -4.21
CA SER A 750 -52.82 -8.25 -3.22
C SER A 750 -52.62 -9.74 -3.57
N VAL A 751 -51.55 -10.36 -3.04
CA VAL A 751 -51.50 -11.79 -2.69
C VAL A 751 -50.81 -11.90 -1.30
N PRO A 752 -51.33 -12.67 -0.33
CA PRO A 752 -50.81 -12.68 1.04
C PRO A 752 -49.72 -13.76 1.30
N PRO A 753 -48.91 -13.62 2.35
CA PRO A 753 -47.90 -14.61 2.76
C PRO A 753 -48.42 -15.61 3.81
N SER A 754 -47.97 -16.86 3.75
CA SER A 754 -47.56 -17.71 4.90
C SER A 754 -47.44 -19.19 4.49
N GLN A 755 -46.36 -19.85 4.93
CA GLN A 755 -46.42 -21.07 5.74
C GLN A 755 -45.00 -21.49 6.14
N ASP A 756 -44.74 -21.57 7.44
CA ASP A 756 -43.53 -22.17 7.99
C ASP A 756 -43.56 -23.69 7.82
N LEU A 757 -42.43 -24.29 7.42
CA LEU A 757 -42.15 -25.71 7.65
C LEU A 757 -40.71 -25.88 8.11
N ALA A 758 -40.55 -26.56 9.25
CA ALA A 758 -39.27 -26.76 9.91
C ALA A 758 -38.43 -27.87 9.27
N LEU A 759 -37.12 -27.83 9.50
CA LEU A 759 -36.18 -28.88 9.11
C LEU A 759 -36.35 -30.13 9.99
N PRO A 760 -36.31 -31.36 9.43
CA PRO A 760 -36.18 -32.58 10.21
C PRO A 760 -34.73 -32.83 10.69
N PRO A 761 -34.53 -33.60 11.77
CA PRO A 761 -33.21 -33.93 12.34
C PRO A 761 -32.44 -35.00 11.51
N PRO A 762 -31.12 -35.22 11.80
CA PRO A 762 -30.21 -35.85 10.83
C PRO A 762 -30.18 -37.38 10.84
N GLN A 763 -29.70 -37.92 9.71
CA GLN A 763 -29.00 -39.21 9.55
C GLN A 763 -27.80 -39.00 8.60
#